data_AF-A0AAN9L2I2-F1
#
_entry.id   AF-A0AAN9L2I2-F1
#
_cell.length_a   1.000
_cell.length_b   1.000
_cell.length_c   1.000
_cell.angle_alpha   90.00
_cell.angle_beta   90.00
_cell.angle_gamma   90.00
#
_symmetry.space_group_name_H-M   'P 1'
#
loop_
_entity.id
_entity.type
_entity.pdbx_description
1 polymer ?
#
loop_
_entity_poly.entity_id
_entity_poly.type
_entity_poly.pdbx_seq_one_letter_code
_entity_poly.pdbx_strand_id
1 'polypeptide(L)'
;MKIVVMLQLVFAVAVFVVCMSSAAPSPSPSTSTCPMDLNYVLRIPWNSSACHSFHPLESKNETNGSTCCISLLSLFGIGLAQHLKETSQFQLPNLGTSISCLEEFQSKLTTLLLPNNLVNSCFDPLQFVISPNICAGIQSIPDWVGKLGQTTPLNTACRPDLTDLSLCDLCLAAGLQVKQKLISIDGNASHSIDCFYFAILYAAGIVNEFGPESNGAVTCIFSMSVYSQGGSGGKSHQALVFGLTGAGVALLVMSSLLALYVWYDRKCRRKKLETFQFDFDPEEQGSRPRLRPNTGSIWFKIDELEKATDNFSSKNFIGRGGFGFVFKGTLSDGTVVAVKRILESDFQGDVEFCNEVEIISNLKHRNLVPLRGCCVAEESENYGDRGSQRYLVYDYMPNGNLEDHLFVSTTDPQKVNRSLTWPQRKSIILDVAKGLVYLHYGVKPAIYHRDIKATNILLDADMRARVADFGLAKQSREGQSHLTTRVAGTHGYLAPEYALYGQLTEKSDVYSFGVVVLEIMCGRKALDLSSSGSPRAFLITDWAWSLVKAGKIEEALDGSLLKDENFPSSNPKSIMERFLLVGILCSHVMVALRPTIADALKMLEGDIEVPQIPDRPMPLGHPSFYNDGNTFSISPALSGPKLHSGDMLSFKVQMNFLPPTALKTEATNEFRSCIVPQEILCSVIMPTMKKLSR
;
A
#
# COMPACT_ATOMS: atom_id res chain seq x y z
N MET A 1 55.75 -49.45 -48.52
CA MET A 1 54.47 -49.24 -49.23
C MET A 1 53.60 -50.52 -49.35
N LYS A 2 53.67 -51.46 -48.38
CA LYS A 2 52.85 -52.71 -48.37
C LYS A 2 51.99 -52.90 -47.11
N ILE A 3 52.11 -52.03 -46.10
CA ILE A 3 51.30 -52.10 -44.86
C ILE A 3 50.06 -51.20 -44.95
N VAL A 4 50.13 -50.09 -45.69
CA VAL A 4 49.00 -49.14 -45.84
C VAL A 4 47.87 -49.72 -46.72
N VAL A 5 48.17 -50.58 -47.69
CA VAL A 5 47.15 -51.21 -48.55
C VAL A 5 46.46 -52.39 -47.87
N MET A 6 47.15 -53.08 -46.96
CA MET A 6 46.56 -54.22 -46.25
C MET A 6 45.61 -53.79 -45.12
N LEU A 7 45.84 -52.61 -44.51
CA LEU A 7 44.90 -52.04 -43.54
C LEU A 7 43.62 -51.49 -44.19
N GLN A 8 43.69 -51.03 -45.46
CA GLN A 8 42.52 -50.51 -46.16
C GLN A 8 41.60 -51.61 -46.74
N LEU A 9 42.11 -52.81 -47.04
CA LEU A 9 41.27 -53.93 -47.46
C LEU A 9 40.51 -54.59 -46.29
N VAL A 10 41.11 -54.63 -45.09
CA VAL A 10 40.44 -55.18 -43.90
C VAL A 10 39.34 -54.26 -43.40
N PHE A 11 39.52 -52.93 -43.54
CA PHE A 11 38.49 -51.95 -43.16
C PHE A 11 37.31 -51.94 -44.14
N ALA A 12 37.53 -52.21 -45.44
CA ALA A 12 36.45 -52.25 -46.44
C ALA A 12 35.60 -53.53 -46.38
N VAL A 13 36.17 -54.67 -45.98
CA VAL A 13 35.42 -55.95 -45.87
C VAL A 13 34.61 -56.01 -44.56
N ALA A 14 35.02 -55.32 -43.50
CA ALA A 14 34.22 -55.18 -42.28
C ALA A 14 32.99 -54.27 -42.47
N VAL A 15 33.05 -53.31 -43.40
CA VAL A 15 31.94 -52.37 -43.67
C VAL A 15 30.89 -52.98 -44.60
N PHE A 16 31.21 -54.01 -45.40
CA PHE A 16 30.25 -54.58 -46.35
C PHE A 16 29.45 -55.79 -45.81
N VAL A 17 29.93 -56.49 -44.78
CA VAL A 17 29.22 -57.67 -44.22
C VAL A 17 28.15 -57.30 -43.17
N VAL A 18 28.15 -56.07 -42.66
CA VAL A 18 27.10 -55.61 -41.72
C VAL A 18 25.94 -54.89 -42.44
N CYS A 19 26.02 -54.73 -43.77
CA CYS A 19 25.05 -53.93 -44.52
C CYS A 19 23.85 -54.69 -45.12
N MET A 20 23.69 -56.01 -44.93
CA MET A 20 22.47 -56.73 -45.34
C MET A 20 22.09 -57.84 -44.36
N SER A 21 21.45 -57.44 -43.26
CA SER A 21 20.53 -58.29 -42.51
C SER A 21 19.47 -57.38 -41.89
N SER A 22 18.53 -57.00 -42.74
CA SER A 22 17.29 -56.33 -42.37
C SER A 22 16.40 -57.28 -41.57
N ALA A 23 16.25 -57.01 -40.28
CA ALA A 23 15.00 -57.21 -39.56
C ALA A 23 14.84 -56.01 -38.65
N ALA A 24 13.77 -55.25 -38.86
CA ALA A 24 13.43 -54.10 -38.04
C ALA A 24 13.35 -54.53 -36.57
N PRO A 25 14.08 -53.86 -35.64
CA PRO A 25 13.57 -53.82 -34.29
C PRO A 25 12.31 -52.97 -34.34
N SER A 26 11.18 -53.60 -34.01
CA SER A 26 10.00 -52.89 -33.55
C SER A 26 10.41 -51.78 -32.57
N PRO A 27 9.81 -50.59 -32.62
CA PRO A 27 10.15 -49.55 -31.67
C PRO A 27 9.79 -50.06 -30.27
N SER A 28 10.81 -50.42 -29.50
CA SER A 28 10.72 -50.56 -28.06
C SER A 28 10.11 -49.27 -27.49
N PRO A 29 9.15 -49.33 -26.56
CA PRO A 29 8.59 -48.12 -25.96
C PRO A 29 9.74 -47.38 -25.27
N SER A 30 10.16 -46.25 -25.83
CA SER A 30 11.19 -45.42 -25.23
C SER A 30 10.67 -44.94 -23.88
N THR A 31 11.13 -45.55 -22.79
CA THR A 31 10.94 -45.03 -21.44
C THR A 31 11.64 -43.67 -21.41
N SER A 32 10.86 -42.62 -21.52
CA SER A 32 11.36 -41.25 -21.48
C SER A 32 11.75 -40.96 -20.05
N THR A 33 13.04 -40.80 -19.77
CA THR A 33 13.56 -40.43 -18.45
C THR A 33 13.61 -38.91 -18.31
N CYS A 34 13.35 -38.38 -17.11
CA CYS A 34 13.46 -36.96 -16.83
C CYS A 34 14.92 -36.46 -17.04
N PRO A 35 15.16 -35.43 -17.88
CA PRO A 35 16.50 -34.88 -18.09
C PRO A 35 16.94 -33.90 -16.99
N MET A 36 16.10 -33.59 -16.00
CA MET A 36 16.38 -32.58 -14.96
C MET A 36 16.79 -33.26 -13.64
N ASP A 37 17.85 -32.78 -12.99
CA ASP A 37 18.16 -33.18 -11.61
C ASP A 37 17.22 -32.49 -10.62
N LEU A 38 16.25 -33.22 -10.08
CA LEU A 38 15.26 -32.68 -9.13
C LEU A 38 15.71 -32.75 -7.67
N ASN A 39 16.98 -33.07 -7.37
CA ASN A 39 17.46 -33.13 -5.99
C ASN A 39 17.46 -31.77 -5.28
N TYR A 40 17.47 -30.65 -6.01
CA TYR A 40 17.39 -29.31 -5.43
C TYR A 40 16.10 -29.11 -4.60
N VAL A 41 15.03 -29.85 -4.89
CA VAL A 41 13.76 -29.85 -4.14
C VAL A 41 13.97 -30.17 -2.65
N LEU A 42 14.97 -30.99 -2.34
CA LEU A 42 15.33 -31.38 -0.98
C LEU A 42 16.42 -30.48 -0.38
N ARG A 43 17.22 -29.80 -1.22
CA ARG A 43 18.34 -28.95 -0.79
C ARG A 43 17.90 -27.54 -0.44
N ILE A 44 16.96 -26.98 -1.20
CA ILE A 44 16.48 -25.60 -1.03
C ILE A 44 15.45 -25.58 0.12
N PRO A 45 15.64 -24.76 1.18
CA PRO A 45 14.73 -24.75 2.33
C PRO A 45 13.50 -23.87 2.07
N TRP A 46 12.66 -24.31 1.12
CA TRP A 46 11.43 -23.61 0.74
C TRP A 46 10.28 -23.86 1.72
N ASN A 47 9.38 -22.89 1.83
CA ASN A 47 8.23 -22.98 2.72
C ASN A 47 7.11 -23.88 2.17
N SER A 48 7.00 -25.11 2.69
CA SER A 48 5.98 -26.08 2.31
C SER A 48 4.67 -26.01 3.11
N SER A 49 4.53 -25.08 4.07
CA SER A 49 3.38 -24.99 4.99
C SER A 49 2.03 -24.96 4.29
N ALA A 50 1.91 -24.17 3.21
CA ALA A 50 0.68 -24.05 2.42
C ALA A 50 0.30 -25.35 1.68
N CYS A 51 1.23 -26.29 1.51
CA CYS A 51 1.01 -27.56 0.82
C CYS A 51 0.63 -28.72 1.76
N HIS A 52 0.83 -28.58 3.08
CA HIS A 52 0.49 -29.63 4.05
C HIS A 52 -1.03 -29.74 4.29
N SER A 53 -1.78 -28.65 4.15
CA SER A 53 -3.25 -28.61 4.33
C SER A 53 -4.01 -28.55 3.00
N PHE A 54 -3.42 -29.06 1.92
CA PHE A 54 -4.00 -28.93 0.58
C PHE A 54 -5.22 -29.85 0.40
N HIS A 55 -6.37 -29.26 0.08
CA HIS A 55 -7.60 -29.95 -0.32
C HIS A 55 -7.89 -29.64 -1.80
N PRO A 56 -8.17 -30.65 -2.65
CA PRO A 56 -8.52 -30.41 -4.06
C PRO A 56 -9.83 -29.62 -4.16
N LEU A 57 -9.83 -28.52 -4.92
CA LEU A 57 -11.05 -27.78 -5.28
C LEU A 57 -11.87 -28.61 -6.28
N GLU A 58 -13.15 -28.83 -6.01
CA GLU A 58 -14.06 -29.66 -6.84
C GLU A 58 -14.40 -29.04 -8.21
N SER A 59 -13.97 -27.81 -8.52
CA SER A 59 -14.23 -27.17 -9.81
C SER A 59 -12.94 -26.70 -10.51
N LYS A 60 -12.70 -27.22 -11.72
CA LYS A 60 -11.53 -26.88 -12.57
C LYS A 60 -11.62 -25.48 -13.23
N ASN A 61 -12.54 -24.61 -12.80
CA ASN A 61 -12.81 -23.32 -13.45
C ASN A 61 -12.52 -22.08 -12.60
N GLU A 62 -11.83 -22.22 -11.47
CA GLU A 62 -11.26 -21.07 -10.75
C GLU A 62 -9.77 -20.92 -11.09
N THR A 63 -9.45 -19.91 -11.90
CA THR A 63 -8.09 -19.59 -12.38
C THR A 63 -7.17 -18.95 -11.33
N ASN A 64 -7.45 -19.10 -10.04
CA ASN A 64 -6.51 -18.78 -8.97
C ASN A 64 -5.98 -20.09 -8.38
N GLY A 65 -4.88 -20.58 -8.94
CA GLY A 65 -4.16 -21.72 -8.39
C GLY A 65 -3.86 -21.49 -6.91
N SER A 66 -4.09 -22.52 -6.09
CA SER A 66 -3.80 -22.44 -4.65
C SER A 66 -2.37 -21.94 -4.40
N THR A 67 -2.13 -21.26 -3.27
CA THR A 67 -0.78 -20.81 -2.85
C THR A 67 0.25 -21.94 -2.88
N CYS A 68 -0.19 -23.19 -2.69
CA CYS A 68 0.65 -24.38 -2.88
C CYS A 68 1.04 -24.59 -4.36
N CYS A 69 0.09 -24.60 -5.30
CA CYS A 69 0.38 -24.81 -6.72
C CYS A 69 1.31 -23.74 -7.31
N ILE A 70 1.18 -22.47 -6.88
CA ILE A 70 2.08 -21.38 -7.28
C ILE A 70 3.51 -21.62 -6.74
N SER A 71 3.62 -22.02 -5.48
CA SER A 71 4.90 -22.37 -4.85
C SER A 71 5.56 -23.56 -5.55
N LEU A 72 4.79 -24.59 -5.89
CA LEU A 72 5.27 -25.75 -6.63
C LEU A 72 5.70 -25.40 -8.06
N LEU A 73 4.98 -24.48 -8.73
CA LEU A 73 5.33 -24.05 -10.08
C LEU A 73 6.67 -23.31 -10.07
N SER A 74 6.86 -22.45 -9.08
CA SER A 74 8.11 -21.72 -8.88
C SER A 74 9.28 -22.67 -8.55
N LEU A 75 9.03 -23.68 -7.70
CA LEU A 75 10.00 -24.71 -7.38
C LEU A 75 10.35 -25.59 -8.60
N PHE A 76 9.38 -26.01 -9.40
CA PHE A 76 9.64 -26.74 -10.64
C PHE A 76 10.35 -25.87 -11.69
N GLY A 77 10.06 -24.56 -11.71
CA GLY A 77 10.70 -23.57 -12.56
C GLY A 77 12.22 -23.44 -12.36
N ILE A 78 12.73 -23.71 -11.16
CA ILE A 78 14.19 -23.76 -10.90
C ILE A 78 14.84 -24.86 -11.75
N GLY A 79 14.24 -26.04 -11.81
CA GLY A 79 14.71 -27.16 -12.62
C GLY A 79 14.63 -26.84 -14.12
N LEU A 80 13.55 -26.20 -14.56
CA LEU A 80 13.40 -25.76 -15.96
C LEU A 80 14.41 -24.67 -16.35
N ALA A 81 14.75 -23.76 -15.45
CA ALA A 81 15.78 -22.75 -15.70
C ALA A 81 17.18 -23.37 -15.78
N GLN A 82 17.45 -24.40 -14.95
CA GLN A 82 18.67 -25.18 -15.04
C GLN A 82 18.72 -25.99 -16.35
N HIS A 83 17.61 -26.59 -16.76
CA HIS A 83 17.48 -27.26 -18.06
C HIS A 83 17.76 -26.30 -19.22
N LEU A 84 17.16 -25.10 -19.20
CA LEU A 84 17.40 -24.06 -20.21
C LEU A 84 18.89 -23.69 -20.30
N LYS A 85 19.59 -23.62 -19.16
CA LYS A 85 21.03 -23.36 -19.10
C LYS A 85 21.86 -24.46 -19.77
N GLU A 86 21.43 -25.72 -19.64
CA GLU A 86 22.18 -26.88 -20.15
C GLU A 86 21.85 -27.23 -21.60
N THR A 87 20.57 -27.13 -21.99
CA THR A 87 20.08 -27.60 -23.30
C THR A 87 19.70 -26.47 -24.25
N SER A 88 19.67 -25.23 -23.78
CA SER A 88 19.19 -24.06 -24.53
C SER A 88 17.71 -24.12 -24.95
N GLN A 89 16.91 -25.01 -24.34
CA GLN A 89 15.47 -25.15 -24.60
C GLN A 89 14.66 -24.66 -23.39
N PHE A 90 13.57 -23.90 -23.64
CA PHE A 90 12.73 -23.35 -22.57
C PHE A 90 11.79 -24.37 -21.92
N GLN A 91 11.45 -25.43 -22.65
CA GLN A 91 10.45 -26.43 -22.27
C GLN A 91 10.96 -27.84 -22.65
N LEU A 92 10.27 -28.87 -22.17
CA LEU A 92 10.63 -30.28 -22.36
C LEU A 92 10.23 -30.78 -23.76
N PRO A 93 10.98 -31.73 -24.35
CA PRO A 93 10.84 -32.10 -25.76
C PRO A 93 9.56 -32.87 -26.10
N ASN A 94 8.97 -33.61 -25.16
CA ASN A 94 7.73 -34.35 -25.40
C ASN A 94 6.94 -34.63 -24.12
N LEU A 95 5.67 -35.03 -24.29
CA LEU A 95 4.77 -35.35 -23.19
C LEU A 95 5.30 -36.48 -22.28
N GLY A 96 5.96 -37.49 -22.84
CA GLY A 96 6.55 -38.58 -22.05
C GLY A 96 7.63 -38.10 -21.08
N THR A 97 8.52 -37.21 -21.56
CA THR A 97 9.53 -36.57 -20.70
C THR A 97 8.92 -35.67 -19.63
N SER A 98 7.84 -34.94 -19.96
CA SER A 98 7.11 -34.11 -19.00
C SER A 98 6.48 -34.96 -17.88
N ILE A 99 5.80 -36.05 -18.25
CA ILE A 99 5.20 -36.99 -17.29
C ILE A 99 6.28 -37.58 -16.38
N SER A 100 7.39 -38.06 -16.94
CA SER A 100 8.49 -38.63 -16.15
C SER A 100 9.09 -37.62 -15.16
N CYS A 101 9.27 -36.35 -15.57
CA CYS A 101 9.74 -35.31 -14.66
C CYS A 101 8.74 -34.97 -13.56
N LEU A 102 7.45 -34.94 -13.87
CA LEU A 102 6.41 -34.67 -12.88
C LEU A 102 6.27 -35.81 -11.87
N GLU A 103 6.42 -37.07 -12.30
CA GLU A 103 6.46 -38.24 -11.41
C GLU A 103 7.67 -38.19 -10.47
N GLU A 104 8.86 -37.88 -11.00
CA GLU A 104 10.06 -37.74 -10.18
C GLU A 104 9.94 -36.56 -9.20
N PHE A 105 9.36 -35.44 -9.65
CA PHE A 105 9.07 -34.29 -8.79
C PHE A 105 8.13 -34.65 -7.64
N GLN A 106 7.04 -35.37 -7.92
CA GLN A 106 6.12 -35.87 -6.90
C GLN A 106 6.83 -36.82 -5.91
N SER A 107 7.77 -37.64 -6.38
CA SER A 107 8.58 -38.51 -5.51
C SER A 107 9.44 -37.71 -4.53
N LYS A 108 10.08 -36.63 -4.99
CA LYS A 108 10.85 -35.71 -4.11
C LYS A 108 9.95 -35.00 -3.11
N LEU A 109 8.77 -34.53 -3.52
CA LEU A 109 7.79 -33.91 -2.61
C LEU A 109 7.28 -34.87 -1.55
N THR A 110 7.03 -36.13 -1.92
CA THR A 110 6.58 -37.17 -0.99
C THR A 110 7.63 -37.46 0.09
N THR A 111 8.92 -37.33 -0.25
CA THR A 111 10.03 -37.43 0.71
C THR A 111 9.98 -36.32 1.78
N LEU A 112 9.36 -35.17 1.47
CA LEU A 112 9.13 -34.05 2.40
C LEU A 112 7.81 -34.19 3.20
N LEU A 113 7.20 -35.38 3.23
CA LEU A 113 5.92 -35.66 3.93
C LEU A 113 4.73 -34.85 3.37
N LEU A 114 4.77 -34.49 2.08
CA LEU A 114 3.67 -33.81 1.41
C LEU A 114 2.68 -34.79 0.74
N PRO A 115 1.41 -34.39 0.50
CA PRO A 115 0.43 -35.24 -0.16
C PRO A 115 0.90 -35.76 -1.53
N ASN A 116 0.52 -37.00 -1.85
CA ASN A 116 0.94 -37.74 -3.04
C ASN A 116 0.18 -37.36 -4.32
N ASN A 117 -0.87 -36.53 -4.22
CA ASN A 117 -1.69 -36.07 -5.34
C ASN A 117 -1.44 -34.61 -5.74
N LEU A 118 -0.46 -33.93 -5.14
CA LEU A 118 -0.21 -32.50 -5.36
C LEU A 118 0.08 -32.18 -6.83
N VAL A 119 1.02 -32.89 -7.45
CA VAL A 119 1.45 -32.63 -8.83
C VAL A 119 0.30 -32.83 -9.80
N ASN A 120 -0.44 -33.93 -9.68
CA ASN A 120 -1.61 -34.21 -10.53
C ASN A 120 -2.77 -33.24 -10.30
N SER A 121 -2.86 -32.61 -9.11
CA SER A 121 -3.89 -31.60 -8.83
C SER A 121 -3.50 -30.21 -9.31
N CYS A 122 -2.21 -29.89 -9.31
CA CYS A 122 -1.71 -28.55 -9.64
C CYS A 122 -1.29 -28.38 -11.10
N PHE A 123 -0.88 -29.46 -11.78
CA PHE A 123 -0.23 -29.35 -13.09
C PHE A 123 -0.88 -30.20 -14.18
N ASP A 124 -0.99 -29.62 -15.37
CA ASP A 124 -1.19 -30.34 -16.62
C ASP A 124 0.18 -30.65 -17.24
N PRO A 125 0.53 -31.92 -17.51
CA PRO A 125 1.80 -32.28 -18.16
C PRO A 125 2.04 -31.59 -19.51
N LEU A 126 0.99 -31.19 -20.24
CA LEU A 126 1.13 -30.51 -21.53
C LEU A 126 1.71 -29.09 -21.41
N GLN A 127 1.57 -28.44 -20.26
CA GLN A 127 2.02 -27.04 -20.08
C GLN A 127 3.55 -26.87 -20.12
N PHE A 128 4.30 -27.96 -19.90
CA PHE A 128 5.77 -27.94 -19.86
C PHE A 128 6.43 -28.50 -21.13
N VAL A 129 5.64 -28.84 -22.16
CA VAL A 129 6.12 -29.39 -23.42
C VAL A 129 6.28 -28.28 -24.45
N ILE A 130 7.37 -28.32 -25.22
CA ILE A 130 7.64 -27.36 -26.32
C ILE A 130 6.41 -27.24 -27.22
N SER A 131 5.87 -26.03 -27.31
CA SER A 131 4.72 -25.69 -28.15
C SER A 131 5.00 -24.44 -28.98
N PRO A 132 4.75 -24.45 -30.30
CA PRO A 132 4.97 -23.27 -31.16
C PRO A 132 3.94 -22.15 -30.92
N ASN A 133 2.87 -22.42 -30.18
CA ASN A 133 1.73 -21.52 -30.00
C ASN A 133 1.80 -20.73 -28.69
N ILE A 134 2.96 -20.68 -28.02
CA ILE A 134 3.11 -20.01 -26.72
C ILE A 134 4.23 -18.98 -26.83
N CYS A 135 4.01 -17.80 -26.25
CA CYS A 135 4.92 -16.68 -26.17
C CYS A 135 5.84 -16.42 -27.37
N ALA A 136 5.29 -15.79 -28.42
CA ALA A 136 5.98 -15.37 -29.64
C ALA A 136 6.65 -16.53 -30.40
N GLY A 137 6.24 -17.76 -30.12
CA GLY A 137 6.78 -18.99 -30.71
C GLY A 137 8.21 -19.30 -30.26
N ILE A 138 8.65 -18.75 -29.11
CA ILE A 138 10.00 -18.98 -28.59
C ILE A 138 10.09 -20.42 -28.06
N GLN A 139 11.09 -21.17 -28.51
CA GLN A 139 11.35 -22.54 -28.03
C GLN A 139 12.77 -22.67 -27.47
N SER A 140 13.70 -21.90 -28.03
CA SER A 140 15.13 -21.96 -27.73
C SER A 140 15.75 -20.58 -27.49
N ILE A 141 16.96 -20.55 -26.91
CA ILE A 141 17.74 -19.32 -26.72
C ILE A 141 18.00 -18.58 -28.05
N PRO A 142 18.34 -19.25 -29.18
CA PRO A 142 18.41 -18.59 -30.48
C PRO A 142 17.13 -17.87 -30.89
N ASP A 143 15.96 -18.44 -30.63
CA ASP A 143 14.67 -17.79 -30.93
C ASP A 143 14.48 -16.54 -30.07
N TRP A 144 14.80 -16.65 -28.78
CA TRP A 144 14.78 -15.52 -27.84
C TRP A 144 15.67 -14.37 -28.33
N VAL A 145 16.91 -14.66 -28.71
CA VAL A 145 17.86 -13.67 -29.23
C VAL A 145 17.38 -13.10 -30.57
N GLY A 146 16.79 -13.93 -31.44
CA GLY A 146 16.22 -13.49 -32.71
C GLY A 146 15.03 -12.53 -32.56
N LYS A 147 14.24 -12.67 -31.48
CA LYS A 147 13.07 -11.81 -31.21
C LYS A 147 13.39 -10.56 -30.40
N LEU A 148 14.25 -10.66 -29.38
CA LEU A 148 14.51 -9.60 -28.42
C LEU A 148 15.89 -8.93 -28.55
N GLY A 149 16.79 -9.52 -29.34
CA GLY A 149 18.17 -9.07 -29.51
C GLY A 149 19.15 -9.70 -28.51
N GLN A 150 20.45 -9.49 -28.76
CA GLN A 150 21.56 -10.05 -27.98
C GLN A 150 21.62 -9.53 -26.53
N THR A 151 21.11 -8.32 -26.30
CA THR A 151 21.11 -7.65 -24.99
C THR A 151 19.71 -7.17 -24.66
N THR A 152 19.17 -7.68 -23.57
CA THR A 152 17.89 -7.28 -22.99
C THR A 152 18.10 -6.52 -21.68
N PRO A 153 17.11 -5.77 -21.18
CA PRO A 153 17.16 -5.15 -19.85
C PRO A 153 17.49 -6.14 -18.73
N LEU A 154 17.09 -7.42 -18.88
CA LEU A 154 17.43 -8.49 -17.94
C LEU A 154 18.94 -8.64 -17.80
N ASN A 155 19.70 -8.63 -18.91
CA ASN A 155 21.15 -8.85 -18.91
C ASN A 155 21.95 -7.87 -18.03
N THR A 156 21.39 -6.69 -17.74
CA THR A 156 22.01 -5.71 -16.85
C THR A 156 21.46 -5.81 -15.43
N ALA A 157 20.14 -5.98 -15.29
CA ALA A 157 19.48 -5.90 -13.99
C ALA A 157 19.50 -7.20 -13.18
N CYS A 158 19.45 -8.37 -13.84
CA CYS A 158 19.35 -9.68 -13.18
C CYS A 158 20.68 -10.44 -13.08
N ARG A 159 21.77 -9.83 -13.56
CA ARG A 159 23.12 -10.41 -13.55
C ARG A 159 23.75 -10.59 -12.15
N PRO A 160 23.68 -9.60 -11.22
CA PRO A 160 24.34 -9.69 -9.92
C PRO A 160 23.59 -10.60 -8.92
N ASP A 161 24.12 -10.77 -7.70
CA ASP A 161 23.43 -11.48 -6.62
C ASP A 161 22.20 -10.68 -6.15
N LEU A 162 21.03 -11.28 -6.25
CA LEU A 162 19.73 -10.64 -6.00
C LEU A 162 19.27 -10.79 -4.54
N THR A 163 20.21 -11.04 -3.61
CA THR A 163 19.95 -11.03 -2.18
C THR A 163 19.71 -9.61 -1.62
N ASP A 164 20.21 -8.58 -2.32
CA ASP A 164 19.86 -7.18 -2.07
C ASP A 164 18.50 -6.83 -2.69
N LEU A 165 17.58 -6.34 -1.86
CA LEU A 165 16.21 -5.99 -2.25
C LEU A 165 16.16 -4.97 -3.40
N SER A 166 17.12 -4.03 -3.44
CA SER A 166 17.17 -2.99 -4.47
C SER A 166 17.60 -3.52 -5.84
N LEU A 167 18.53 -4.48 -5.87
CA LEU A 167 18.92 -5.18 -7.09
C LEU A 167 17.82 -6.12 -7.58
N CYS A 168 17.10 -6.73 -6.65
CA CYS A 168 15.93 -7.55 -6.95
C CYS A 168 14.82 -6.74 -7.65
N ASP A 169 14.49 -5.55 -7.12
CA ASP A 169 13.48 -4.66 -7.71
C ASP A 169 13.84 -4.25 -9.15
N LEU A 170 15.13 -3.97 -9.41
CA LEU A 170 15.61 -3.66 -10.76
C LEU A 170 15.44 -4.85 -11.72
N CYS A 171 15.77 -6.06 -11.26
CA CYS A 171 15.60 -7.28 -12.04
C CYS A 171 14.12 -7.55 -12.37
N LEU A 172 13.23 -7.40 -11.40
CA LEU A 172 11.79 -7.57 -11.59
C LEU A 172 11.22 -6.56 -12.59
N ALA A 173 11.61 -5.28 -12.46
CA ALA A 173 11.21 -4.23 -13.39
C ALA A 173 11.68 -4.54 -14.83
N ALA A 174 12.92 -5.03 -15.00
CA ALA A 174 13.43 -5.47 -16.28
C ALA A 174 12.64 -6.66 -16.87
N GLY A 175 12.22 -7.62 -16.04
CA GLY A 175 11.36 -8.72 -16.45
C GLY A 175 9.99 -8.27 -16.96
N LEU A 176 9.37 -7.29 -16.28
CA LEU A 176 8.10 -6.70 -16.73
C LEU A 176 8.25 -5.95 -18.06
N GLN A 177 9.38 -5.28 -18.30
CA GLN A 177 9.65 -4.64 -19.59
C GLN A 177 9.80 -5.68 -20.71
N VAL A 178 10.52 -6.77 -20.47
CA VAL A 178 10.68 -7.86 -21.45
C VAL A 178 9.34 -8.54 -21.73
N LYS A 179 8.52 -8.77 -20.70
CA LYS A 179 7.16 -9.29 -20.85
C LYS A 179 6.32 -8.45 -21.82
N GLN A 180 6.32 -7.12 -21.67
CA GLN A 180 5.54 -6.25 -22.55
C GLN A 180 6.02 -6.33 -24.00
N LYS A 181 7.33 -6.43 -24.23
CA LYS A 181 7.89 -6.65 -25.57
C LYS A 181 7.45 -7.99 -26.15
N LEU A 182 7.52 -9.06 -25.38
CA LEU A 182 7.10 -10.39 -25.82
C LEU A 182 5.61 -10.45 -26.18
N ILE A 183 4.73 -9.84 -25.37
CA ILE A 183 3.29 -9.76 -25.67
C ILE A 183 3.03 -8.99 -26.96
N SER A 184 3.78 -7.90 -27.21
CA SER A 184 3.65 -7.13 -28.46
C SER A 184 4.06 -7.92 -29.70
N ILE A 185 4.99 -8.88 -29.55
CA ILE A 185 5.46 -9.75 -30.64
C ILE A 185 4.51 -10.94 -30.82
N ASP A 186 4.02 -11.52 -29.72
CA ASP A 186 3.09 -12.66 -29.73
C ASP A 186 1.72 -12.30 -30.28
N GLY A 187 1.22 -11.10 -29.97
CA GLY A 187 -0.07 -10.61 -30.47
C GLY A 187 -1.30 -11.23 -29.78
N ASN A 188 -1.14 -12.22 -28.91
CA ASN A 188 -2.22 -12.81 -28.12
C ASN A 188 -2.06 -12.50 -26.62
N ALA A 189 -2.96 -11.65 -26.10
CA ALA A 189 -2.94 -11.25 -24.69
C ALA A 189 -3.16 -12.42 -23.71
N SER A 190 -3.74 -13.55 -24.15
CA SER A 190 -3.93 -14.72 -23.28
C SER A 190 -2.62 -15.40 -22.89
N HIS A 191 -1.53 -15.24 -23.67
CA HIS A 191 -0.21 -15.81 -23.37
C HIS A 191 0.65 -14.92 -22.45
N SER A 192 0.07 -13.87 -21.87
CA SER A 192 0.78 -12.90 -21.03
C SER A 192 1.48 -13.54 -19.83
N ILE A 193 0.87 -14.55 -19.21
CA ILE A 193 1.44 -15.28 -18.07
C ILE A 193 2.61 -16.14 -18.54
N ASP A 194 2.42 -16.89 -19.64
CA ASP A 194 3.46 -17.74 -20.22
C ASP A 194 4.69 -16.92 -20.66
N CYS A 195 4.45 -15.77 -21.29
CA CYS A 195 5.55 -14.87 -21.67
C CYS A 195 6.34 -14.32 -20.50
N PHE A 196 5.67 -14.07 -19.38
CA PHE A 196 6.38 -13.67 -18.18
C PHE A 196 7.20 -14.83 -17.61
N TYR A 197 6.65 -16.04 -17.63
CA TYR A 197 7.35 -17.24 -17.18
C TYR A 197 8.63 -17.50 -17.99
N PHE A 198 8.60 -17.29 -19.31
CA PHE A 198 9.81 -17.39 -20.14
C PHE A 198 10.86 -16.33 -19.76
N ALA A 199 10.45 -15.11 -19.41
CA ALA A 199 11.37 -14.09 -18.92
C ALA A 199 12.01 -14.47 -17.57
N ILE A 200 11.26 -15.11 -16.67
CA ILE A 200 11.75 -15.63 -15.38
C ILE A 200 12.80 -16.73 -15.62
N LEU A 201 12.51 -17.71 -16.49
CA LEU A 201 13.44 -18.81 -16.81
C LEU A 201 14.74 -18.28 -17.43
N TYR A 202 14.64 -17.34 -18.37
CA TYR A 202 15.82 -16.71 -18.99
C TYR A 202 16.64 -15.90 -17.99
N ALA A 203 15.98 -15.15 -17.10
CA ALA A 203 16.64 -14.37 -16.06
C ALA A 203 17.43 -15.27 -15.08
N ALA A 204 16.82 -16.35 -14.59
CA ALA A 204 17.45 -17.24 -13.62
C ALA A 204 18.48 -18.20 -14.25
N GLY A 205 18.19 -18.76 -15.42
CA GLY A 205 19.03 -19.77 -16.06
C GLY A 205 20.21 -19.22 -16.85
N ILE A 206 20.02 -18.09 -17.55
CA ILE A 206 20.99 -17.56 -18.52
C ILE A 206 21.66 -16.27 -18.05
N VAL A 207 20.89 -15.37 -17.43
CA VAL A 207 21.39 -14.03 -17.09
C VAL A 207 22.08 -13.98 -15.72
N ASN A 208 21.50 -14.61 -14.71
CA ASN A 208 22.03 -14.57 -13.35
C ASN A 208 23.33 -15.37 -13.22
N GLU A 209 24.42 -14.72 -12.77
CA GLU A 209 25.74 -15.37 -12.68
C GLU A 209 25.80 -16.48 -11.63
N PHE A 210 24.96 -16.40 -10.60
CA PHE A 210 24.90 -17.35 -9.49
C PHE A 210 24.00 -18.55 -9.79
N GLY A 211 23.21 -18.48 -10.87
CA GLY A 211 22.35 -19.55 -11.35
C GLY A 211 21.00 -19.67 -10.62
N PRO A 212 20.13 -20.59 -11.10
CA PRO A 212 18.74 -20.67 -10.67
C PRO A 212 18.56 -21.23 -9.25
N GLU A 213 19.53 -21.97 -8.72
CA GLU A 213 19.54 -22.50 -7.34
C GLU A 213 20.09 -21.49 -6.29
N SER A 214 20.55 -20.30 -6.72
CA SER A 214 21.10 -19.30 -5.80
C SER A 214 20.03 -18.69 -4.88
N ASN A 215 20.41 -18.30 -3.66
CA ASN A 215 19.46 -17.73 -2.69
C ASN A 215 18.77 -16.46 -3.24
N GLY A 216 19.50 -15.61 -3.95
CA GLY A 216 18.94 -14.44 -4.64
C GLY A 216 17.95 -14.81 -5.75
N ALA A 217 18.28 -15.77 -6.63
CA ALA A 217 17.35 -16.19 -7.69
C ALA A 217 16.07 -16.84 -7.15
N VAL A 218 16.19 -17.70 -6.14
CA VAL A 218 15.05 -18.39 -5.51
C VAL A 218 14.10 -17.40 -4.82
N THR A 219 14.65 -16.43 -4.07
CA THR A 219 13.83 -15.46 -3.32
C THR A 219 13.31 -14.32 -4.19
N CYS A 220 14.10 -13.86 -5.17
CA CYS A 220 13.74 -12.72 -6.03
C CYS A 220 13.04 -13.13 -7.32
N ILE A 221 13.68 -13.97 -8.16
CA ILE A 221 13.20 -14.29 -9.52
C ILE A 221 12.00 -15.26 -9.45
N PHE A 222 12.10 -16.28 -8.58
CA PHE A 222 11.03 -17.26 -8.37
C PHE A 222 10.06 -16.87 -7.23
N SER A 223 10.30 -15.73 -6.56
CA SER A 223 9.44 -15.22 -5.48
C SER A 223 9.12 -16.25 -4.38
N MET A 224 10.08 -17.12 -4.05
CA MET A 224 9.87 -18.17 -3.05
C MET A 224 10.21 -17.70 -1.64
N SER A 225 9.38 -18.06 -0.67
CA SER A 225 9.70 -17.88 0.74
C SER A 225 10.64 -19.00 1.20
N VAL A 226 11.86 -18.62 1.61
CA VAL A 226 12.91 -19.52 2.07
C VAL A 226 13.12 -19.31 3.57
N TYR A 227 13.26 -20.39 4.34
CA TYR A 227 13.65 -20.28 5.75
C TYR A 227 15.11 -19.82 5.83
N SER A 228 15.37 -18.75 6.59
CA SER A 228 16.75 -18.29 6.88
C SER A 228 17.51 -19.37 7.66
N GLN A 229 18.21 -20.26 6.96
CA GLN A 229 19.25 -21.09 7.56
C GLN A 229 20.59 -20.36 7.45
N GLY A 230 21.11 -19.92 8.59
CA GLY A 230 22.50 -19.48 8.73
C GLY A 230 23.43 -20.60 8.27
N GLY A 231 24.28 -20.30 7.29
CA GLY A 231 25.19 -21.26 6.70
C GLY A 231 26.15 -21.85 7.72
N SER A 232 26.38 -23.17 7.62
CA SER A 232 27.58 -23.80 8.15
C SER A 232 28.02 -24.89 7.18
N GLY A 233 28.98 -24.55 6.32
CA GLY A 233 29.71 -25.52 5.51
C GLY A 233 30.45 -26.52 6.40
N GLY A 234 30.29 -27.80 6.11
CA GLY A 234 31.02 -28.86 6.78
C GLY A 234 32.48 -28.93 6.31
N LYS A 235 33.42 -28.95 7.26
CA LYS A 235 34.57 -29.85 7.19
C LYS A 235 34.78 -30.50 8.55
N SER A 236 34.82 -31.82 8.47
CA SER A 236 34.80 -32.80 9.54
C SER A 236 36.16 -32.92 10.25
N HIS A 237 36.08 -33.29 11.54
CA HIS A 237 37.04 -34.10 12.27
C HIS A 237 38.34 -33.48 12.85
N GLN A 238 38.29 -32.39 13.64
CA GLN A 238 39.35 -32.08 14.63
C GLN A 238 38.87 -31.40 15.95
N ALA A 239 37.59 -31.48 16.32
CA ALA A 239 36.97 -30.58 17.31
C ALA A 239 36.97 -31.02 18.80
N LEU A 240 37.64 -32.10 19.21
CA LEU A 240 37.46 -32.59 20.60
C LEU A 240 38.45 -32.00 21.62
N VAL A 241 39.58 -31.43 21.19
CA VAL A 241 40.62 -30.94 22.12
C VAL A 241 40.57 -29.43 22.35
N PHE A 242 40.09 -28.62 21.40
CA PHE A 242 39.99 -27.16 21.56
C PHE A 242 38.68 -26.68 22.22
N GLY A 243 37.69 -27.56 22.39
CA GLY A 243 36.36 -27.20 22.89
C GLY A 243 36.32 -26.72 24.35
N LEU A 244 37.20 -27.24 25.22
CA LEU A 244 37.17 -26.92 26.64
C LEU A 244 37.84 -25.58 26.98
N THR A 245 38.93 -25.22 26.30
CA THR A 245 39.55 -23.90 26.45
C THR A 245 38.78 -22.82 25.70
N GLY A 246 38.17 -23.17 24.56
CA GLY A 246 37.33 -22.26 23.78
C GLY A 246 36.06 -21.84 24.52
N ALA A 247 35.40 -22.76 25.24
CA ALA A 247 34.20 -22.45 26.01
C ALA A 247 34.47 -21.46 27.17
N GLY A 248 35.60 -21.60 27.86
CA GLY A 248 36.00 -20.68 28.93
C GLY A 248 36.28 -19.27 28.43
N VAL A 249 37.00 -19.16 27.30
CA VAL A 249 37.27 -17.85 26.66
C VAL A 249 35.99 -17.27 26.07
N ALA A 250 35.11 -18.08 25.47
CA ALA A 250 33.83 -17.62 24.93
C ALA A 250 32.90 -17.13 26.05
N LEU A 251 32.86 -17.77 27.22
CA LEU A 251 32.07 -17.30 28.35
C LEU A 251 32.64 -16.00 28.95
N LEU A 252 33.97 -15.87 29.01
CA LEU A 252 34.60 -14.62 29.45
C LEU A 252 34.38 -13.49 28.45
N VAL A 253 34.48 -13.76 27.14
CA VAL A 253 34.21 -12.79 26.06
C VAL A 253 32.72 -12.44 26.03
N MET A 254 31.81 -13.40 26.16
CA MET A 254 30.37 -13.14 26.22
C MET A 254 29.98 -12.37 27.48
N SER A 255 30.59 -12.67 28.63
CA SER A 255 30.37 -11.91 29.87
C SER A 255 30.94 -10.49 29.77
N SER A 256 32.10 -10.31 29.15
CA SER A 256 32.68 -8.97 28.93
C SER A 256 31.97 -8.19 27.82
N LEU A 257 31.45 -8.84 26.78
CA LEU A 257 30.56 -8.26 25.78
C LEU A 257 29.19 -7.92 26.36
N LEU A 258 28.66 -8.73 27.29
CA LEU A 258 27.42 -8.42 28.00
C LEU A 258 27.64 -7.28 29.00
N ALA A 259 28.78 -7.23 29.70
CA ALA A 259 29.15 -6.13 30.56
C ALA A 259 29.41 -4.84 29.74
N LEU A 260 30.03 -4.95 28.56
CA LEU A 260 30.19 -3.87 27.61
C LEU A 260 28.86 -3.48 26.98
N TYR A 261 27.95 -4.41 26.73
CA TYR A 261 26.61 -4.13 26.24
C TYR A 261 25.77 -3.46 27.31
N VAL A 262 25.84 -3.89 28.57
CA VAL A 262 25.16 -3.23 29.70
C VAL A 262 25.81 -1.90 30.04
N TRP A 263 27.13 -1.76 29.89
CA TRP A 263 27.84 -0.49 30.03
C TRP A 263 27.55 0.45 28.86
N TYR A 264 27.53 -0.07 27.63
CA TYR A 264 27.17 0.65 26.41
C TYR A 264 25.69 0.99 26.42
N ASP A 265 24.81 0.16 26.96
CA ASP A 265 23.38 0.41 27.11
C ASP A 265 23.12 1.34 28.29
N ARG A 266 23.87 1.29 29.39
CA ARG A 266 23.83 2.33 30.44
C ARG A 266 24.40 3.66 29.92
N LYS A 267 25.44 3.61 29.08
CA LYS A 267 26.07 4.78 28.43
C LYS A 267 25.25 5.29 27.25
N CYS A 268 24.49 4.45 26.56
CA CYS A 268 23.54 4.78 25.50
C CYS A 268 22.20 5.14 26.08
N ARG A 269 21.79 4.69 27.27
CA ARG A 269 20.66 5.28 28.00
C ARG A 269 21.06 6.66 28.53
N ARG A 270 22.30 6.84 29.00
CA ARG A 270 22.86 8.18 29.28
C ARG A 270 22.97 9.02 28.01
N LYS A 271 23.47 8.48 26.89
CA LYS A 271 23.61 9.19 25.62
C LYS A 271 22.29 9.36 24.85
N LYS A 272 21.29 8.50 24.97
CA LYS A 272 19.96 8.60 24.33
C LYS A 272 19.08 9.56 25.13
N LEU A 273 19.38 9.73 26.42
CA LEU A 273 18.96 10.89 27.23
C LEU A 273 19.72 12.18 26.83
N GLU A 274 20.91 12.09 26.21
CA GLU A 274 21.68 13.25 25.66
C GLU A 274 21.54 13.46 24.13
N THR A 275 21.02 12.50 23.35
CA THR A 275 20.95 12.52 21.86
C THR A 275 19.52 12.74 21.36
N PHE A 276 18.54 12.78 22.25
CA PHE A 276 17.24 13.44 21.99
C PHE A 276 17.34 14.97 22.09
N GLN A 277 18.56 15.52 22.07
CA GLN A 277 18.89 16.93 22.26
C GLN A 277 19.87 17.45 21.18
N PHE A 278 19.68 17.06 19.91
CA PHE A 278 20.32 17.68 18.74
C PHE A 278 19.44 17.36 17.52
N ASP A 279 18.45 18.19 17.20
CA ASP A 279 18.59 19.16 16.11
C ASP A 279 17.79 20.46 16.42
N PHE A 280 18.39 21.37 17.18
CA PHE A 280 18.18 22.82 17.07
C PHE A 280 19.34 23.55 17.76
N ASP A 281 19.90 24.55 17.09
CA ASP A 281 21.10 25.29 17.50
C ASP A 281 20.97 25.92 18.91
N PRO A 282 22.08 26.02 19.68
CA PRO A 282 22.04 26.27 21.12
C PRO A 282 22.34 27.74 21.47
N GLU A 283 21.44 28.40 22.22
CA GLU A 283 21.84 29.45 23.16
C GLU A 283 20.78 29.62 24.26
N GLU A 284 21.29 29.84 25.48
CA GLU A 284 20.63 30.00 26.79
C GLU A 284 20.29 28.73 27.60
N GLN A 285 21.05 28.64 28.70
CA GLN A 285 21.05 27.63 29.75
C GLN A 285 19.85 27.75 30.69
N GLY A 286 19.36 26.61 31.17
CA GLY A 286 18.84 26.50 32.53
C GLY A 286 17.53 25.75 32.66
N SER A 287 17.61 24.58 33.31
CA SER A 287 16.54 23.75 33.90
C SER A 287 15.79 22.76 32.98
N ARG A 288 15.82 21.49 33.41
CA ARG A 288 15.17 20.31 32.82
C ARG A 288 13.68 20.54 32.49
N PRO A 289 13.19 20.29 31.26
CA PRO A 289 11.78 20.03 31.04
C PRO A 289 11.52 18.53 31.23
N ARG A 290 10.78 18.19 32.29
CA ARG A 290 9.84 17.05 32.23
C ARG A 290 8.95 17.29 30.98
N LEU A 291 8.47 16.26 30.28
CA LEU A 291 7.36 16.42 29.32
C LEU A 291 6.14 16.96 30.10
N ARG A 292 6.13 18.27 30.30
CA ARG A 292 4.96 19.06 30.64
C ARG A 292 4.53 19.65 29.31
N PRO A 293 3.29 19.38 28.84
CA PRO A 293 2.70 20.26 27.85
C PRO A 293 2.78 21.67 28.46
N ASN A 294 3.34 22.63 27.74
CA ASN A 294 3.47 23.99 28.22
C ASN A 294 2.13 24.74 28.32
N THR A 295 0.99 24.05 28.21
CA THR A 295 -0.28 24.69 27.86
C THR A 295 -1.48 23.82 28.25
N GLY A 296 -2.11 24.13 29.38
CA GLY A 296 -3.56 23.92 29.64
C GLY A 296 -4.14 22.51 29.82
N SER A 297 -3.50 21.43 29.38
CA SER A 297 -4.06 20.06 29.47
C SER A 297 -3.79 19.38 30.83
N ILE A 298 -4.80 18.73 31.39
CA ILE A 298 -4.76 18.04 32.69
C ILE A 298 -4.09 16.67 32.54
N TRP A 299 -3.20 16.32 33.46
CA TRP A 299 -2.68 14.95 33.58
C TRP A 299 -3.53 14.17 34.56
N PHE A 300 -4.36 13.27 34.04
CA PHE A 300 -5.22 12.41 34.85
C PHE A 300 -4.43 11.20 35.36
N LYS A 301 -4.76 10.74 36.57
CA LYS A 301 -4.33 9.42 37.05
C LYS A 301 -5.27 8.35 36.54
N ILE A 302 -4.76 7.13 36.35
CA ILE A 302 -5.58 6.01 35.87
C ILE A 302 -6.76 5.74 36.82
N ASP A 303 -6.53 5.77 38.13
CA ASP A 303 -7.58 5.60 39.15
C ASP A 303 -8.74 6.60 38.99
N GLU A 304 -8.46 7.83 38.53
CA GLU A 304 -9.50 8.84 38.29
C GLU A 304 -10.34 8.48 37.07
N LEU A 305 -9.71 7.96 36.01
CA LEU A 305 -10.40 7.53 34.80
C LEU A 305 -11.17 6.23 35.02
N GLU A 306 -10.62 5.28 35.77
CA GLU A 306 -11.30 4.06 36.18
C GLU A 306 -12.55 4.39 37.00
N LYS A 307 -12.43 5.27 37.99
CA LYS A 307 -13.59 5.72 38.77
C LYS A 307 -14.62 6.45 37.91
N ALA A 308 -14.17 7.31 36.99
CA ALA A 308 -15.06 8.07 36.12
C ALA A 308 -15.83 7.20 35.13
N THR A 309 -15.21 6.11 34.65
CA THR A 309 -15.75 5.22 33.61
C THR A 309 -16.36 3.93 34.17
N ASP A 310 -16.47 3.78 35.49
CA ASP A 310 -16.90 2.54 36.15
C ASP A 310 -16.02 1.35 35.73
N ASN A 311 -14.70 1.50 35.91
CA ASN A 311 -13.66 0.54 35.48
C ASN A 311 -13.75 0.18 33.98
N PHE A 312 -13.95 1.19 33.12
CA PHE A 312 -14.14 1.00 31.68
C PHE A 312 -15.27 0.00 31.35
N SER A 313 -16.36 0.06 32.11
CA SER A 313 -17.53 -0.82 31.94
C SER A 313 -18.10 -0.77 30.53
N SER A 314 -18.58 -1.91 30.04
CA SER A 314 -19.24 -2.02 28.73
C SER A 314 -20.50 -1.16 28.62
N LYS A 315 -21.13 -0.79 29.74
CA LYS A 315 -22.26 0.15 29.77
C LYS A 315 -21.88 1.56 29.36
N ASN A 316 -20.62 1.94 29.60
CA ASN A 316 -20.07 3.24 29.27
C ASN A 316 -19.36 3.24 27.91
N PHE A 317 -19.32 2.11 27.21
CA PHE A 317 -18.72 2.04 25.88
C PHE A 317 -19.54 2.84 24.86
N ILE A 318 -18.89 3.80 24.19
CA ILE A 318 -19.50 4.64 23.16
C ILE A 318 -19.25 4.05 21.78
N GLY A 319 -18.02 3.60 21.52
CA GLY A 319 -17.64 3.08 20.21
C GLY A 319 -16.17 2.70 20.11
N ARG A 320 -15.84 1.97 19.04
CA ARG A 320 -14.48 1.55 18.70
C ARG A 320 -14.09 2.18 17.37
N GLY A 321 -13.01 2.96 17.37
CA GLY A 321 -12.39 3.50 16.17
C GLY A 321 -11.13 2.74 15.77
N GLY A 322 -10.49 3.14 14.67
CA GLY A 322 -9.18 2.61 14.26
C GLY A 322 -8.07 2.87 15.28
N PHE A 323 -8.29 3.86 16.16
CA PHE A 323 -7.31 4.36 17.12
C PHE A 323 -7.62 3.96 18.57
N GLY A 324 -8.58 3.06 18.79
CA GLY A 324 -8.87 2.50 20.11
C GLY A 324 -10.33 2.49 20.54
N PHE A 325 -10.55 2.41 21.85
CA PHE A 325 -11.88 2.31 22.47
C PHE A 325 -12.27 3.61 23.16
N VAL A 326 -13.50 4.07 22.98
CA VAL A 326 -14.00 5.30 23.61
C VAL A 326 -15.08 4.98 24.63
N PHE A 327 -14.90 5.49 25.85
CA PHE A 327 -15.81 5.31 26.97
C PHE A 327 -16.37 6.66 27.44
N LYS A 328 -17.63 6.69 27.83
CA LYS A 328 -18.24 7.79 28.56
C LYS A 328 -17.75 7.73 30.01
N GLY A 329 -17.37 8.87 30.57
CA GLY A 329 -17.06 8.97 31.99
C GLY A 329 -17.69 10.21 32.61
N THR A 330 -17.81 10.19 33.93
CA THR A 330 -18.20 11.36 34.72
C THR A 330 -17.10 11.61 35.75
N LEU A 331 -16.37 12.72 35.60
CA LEU A 331 -15.31 13.13 36.52
C LEU A 331 -15.89 13.48 37.90
N SER A 332 -15.02 13.59 38.91
CA SER A 332 -15.41 13.86 40.30
C SER A 332 -16.12 15.20 40.50
N ASP A 333 -15.89 16.16 39.61
CA ASP A 333 -16.55 17.47 39.57
C ASP A 333 -17.92 17.43 38.88
N GLY A 334 -18.37 16.26 38.41
CA GLY A 334 -19.61 16.07 37.67
C GLY A 334 -19.49 16.29 36.16
N THR A 335 -18.30 16.64 35.65
CA THR A 335 -18.09 16.86 34.23
C THR A 335 -18.17 15.55 33.45
N VAL A 336 -18.99 15.51 32.41
CA VAL A 336 -19.10 14.35 31.52
C VAL A 336 -18.04 14.42 30.43
N VAL A 337 -17.26 13.35 30.28
CA VAL A 337 -16.10 13.25 29.38
C VAL A 337 -16.18 12.02 28.48
N ALA A 338 -15.44 12.06 27.38
CA ALA A 338 -15.14 10.90 26.55
C ALA A 338 -13.67 10.51 26.75
N VAL A 339 -13.44 9.29 27.21
CA VAL A 339 -12.10 8.72 27.48
C VAL A 339 -11.75 7.76 26.35
N LYS A 340 -10.80 8.16 25.48
CA LYS A 340 -10.27 7.35 24.38
C LYS A 340 -9.04 6.59 24.87
N ARG A 341 -9.16 5.28 25.03
CA ARG A 341 -8.05 4.35 25.31
C ARG A 341 -7.38 3.99 23.99
N ILE A 342 -6.11 4.37 23.84
CA ILE A 342 -5.31 4.07 22.65
C ILE A 342 -4.88 2.60 22.70
N LEU A 343 -5.05 1.88 21.59
CA LEU A 343 -4.52 0.53 21.46
C LEU A 343 -3.07 0.59 21.00
N GLU A 344 -2.17 -0.05 21.74
CA GLU A 344 -0.81 -0.28 21.26
C GLU A 344 -0.88 -1.25 20.08
N SER A 345 -0.56 -0.73 18.88
CA SER A 345 -0.12 -1.54 17.76
C SER A 345 1.35 -1.22 17.56
N ASP A 346 2.17 -2.26 17.30
CA ASP A 346 3.63 -2.33 17.51
C ASP A 346 4.50 -1.14 17.04
N PHE A 347 3.99 -0.17 16.28
CA PHE A 347 4.77 0.99 15.80
C PHE A 347 4.02 2.33 15.67
N GLN A 348 2.69 2.41 15.87
CA GLN A 348 1.90 3.59 15.45
C GLN A 348 1.18 4.33 16.59
N GLY A 349 0.74 3.64 17.64
CA GLY A 349 -0.05 4.23 18.74
C GLY A 349 0.71 5.33 19.51
N ASP A 350 2.01 5.16 19.69
CA ASP A 350 2.89 6.14 20.35
C ASP A 350 2.98 7.46 19.57
N VAL A 351 3.06 7.37 18.24
CA VAL A 351 3.17 8.54 17.36
C VAL A 351 1.85 9.29 17.32
N GLU A 352 0.72 8.59 17.27
CA GLU A 352 -0.61 9.18 17.26
C GLU A 352 -0.94 9.86 18.58
N PHE A 353 -0.65 9.22 19.72
CA PHE A 353 -0.81 9.81 21.04
C PHE A 353 0.03 11.08 21.20
N CYS A 354 1.32 11.02 20.85
CA CYS A 354 2.20 12.19 20.94
C CYS A 354 1.75 13.32 20.01
N ASN A 355 1.40 13.02 18.75
CA ASN A 355 0.90 14.02 17.81
C ASN A 355 -0.38 14.67 18.34
N GLU A 356 -1.33 13.88 18.84
CA GLU A 356 -2.62 14.39 19.30
C GLU A 356 -2.41 15.28 20.52
N VAL A 357 -1.63 14.86 21.54
CA VAL A 357 -1.29 15.68 22.70
C VAL A 357 -0.54 16.96 22.31
N GLU A 358 0.45 16.89 21.42
CA GLU A 358 1.26 18.04 21.02
C GLU A 358 0.47 19.07 20.21
N ILE A 359 -0.31 18.60 19.23
CA ILE A 359 -1.07 19.45 18.32
C ILE A 359 -2.30 20.01 19.03
N ILE A 360 -3.15 19.16 19.61
CA ILE A 360 -4.48 19.57 20.05
C ILE A 360 -4.47 20.31 21.41
N SER A 361 -3.46 20.10 22.26
CA SER A 361 -3.35 20.81 23.55
C SER A 361 -3.31 22.33 23.39
N ASN A 362 -2.85 22.80 22.22
CA ASN A 362 -2.74 24.21 21.88
C ASN A 362 -3.93 24.75 21.07
N LEU A 363 -4.89 23.90 20.69
CA LEU A 363 -6.03 24.29 19.86
C LEU A 363 -7.25 24.62 20.71
N LYS A 364 -7.78 25.84 20.52
CA LYS A 364 -9.01 26.28 21.19
C LYS A 364 -9.91 26.95 20.17
N HIS A 365 -10.92 26.22 19.72
CA HIS A 365 -11.90 26.74 18.79
C HIS A 365 -13.26 26.07 19.00
N ARG A 366 -14.35 26.82 18.83
CA ARG A 366 -15.72 26.35 19.10
C ARG A 366 -16.15 25.16 18.24
N ASN A 367 -15.55 25.02 17.06
CA ASN A 367 -15.83 23.94 16.10
C ASN A 367 -14.78 22.82 16.10
N LEU A 368 -13.95 22.74 17.15
CA LEU A 368 -13.05 21.61 17.39
C LEU A 368 -13.45 20.96 18.72
N VAL A 369 -13.28 19.64 18.85
CA VAL A 369 -13.52 18.94 20.11
C VAL A 369 -12.39 19.27 21.09
N PRO A 370 -12.70 19.85 22.27
CA PRO A 370 -11.67 20.20 23.25
C PRO A 370 -11.03 18.96 23.88
N LEU A 371 -9.69 18.87 23.83
CA LEU A 371 -8.93 17.94 24.66
C LEU A 371 -8.79 18.54 26.06
N ARG A 372 -9.29 17.82 27.08
CA ARG A 372 -9.10 18.19 28.49
C ARG A 372 -7.74 17.77 29.00
N GLY A 373 -7.27 16.60 28.58
CA GLY A 373 -6.09 16.02 29.18
C GLY A 373 -5.73 14.64 28.67
N CYS A 374 -4.69 14.07 29.26
CA CYS A 374 -4.22 12.74 28.95
C CYS A 374 -3.85 11.98 30.22
N CYS A 375 -3.72 10.65 30.10
CA CYS A 375 -3.19 9.77 31.12
C CYS A 375 -2.22 8.79 30.47
N VAL A 376 -1.10 8.53 31.14
CA VAL A 376 -0.14 7.47 30.78
C VAL A 376 0.06 6.65 32.03
N ALA A 377 -0.31 5.37 31.97
CA ALA A 377 -0.18 4.41 33.06
C ALA A 377 0.84 3.34 32.69
N GLU A 378 1.76 3.04 33.58
CA GLU A 378 2.68 1.91 33.44
C GLU A 378 1.98 0.65 33.96
N GLU A 379 1.95 -0.43 33.18
CA GLU A 379 1.41 -1.70 33.68
C GLU A 379 2.29 -2.27 34.80
N SER A 380 1.68 -2.57 35.94
CA SER A 380 2.34 -3.24 37.05
C SER A 380 2.58 -4.71 36.73
N GLU A 381 3.85 -5.08 36.47
CA GLU A 381 4.58 -6.38 36.56
C GLU A 381 3.88 -7.75 36.39
N ASN A 382 2.58 -7.85 36.11
CA ASN A 382 1.78 -9.07 36.13
C ASN A 382 0.89 -9.19 34.90
N TYR A 383 1.46 -9.19 33.71
CA TYR A 383 1.13 -10.07 32.57
C TYR A 383 2.10 -9.71 31.43
N GLY A 384 2.49 -10.69 30.62
CA GLY A 384 3.68 -10.65 29.76
C GLY A 384 3.71 -9.68 28.56
N ASP A 385 3.07 -8.51 28.61
CA ASP A 385 3.14 -7.51 27.53
C ASP A 385 3.70 -6.18 28.07
N ARG A 386 4.83 -5.71 27.53
CA ARG A 386 5.51 -4.50 28.03
C ARG A 386 4.94 -3.27 27.33
N GLY A 387 3.77 -2.83 27.77
CA GLY A 387 3.08 -1.66 27.24
C GLY A 387 2.80 -0.59 28.31
N SER A 388 2.75 0.69 27.90
CA SER A 388 2.22 1.77 28.75
C SER A 388 0.83 2.14 28.23
N GLN A 389 -0.19 1.99 29.07
CA GLN A 389 -1.56 2.30 28.66
C GLN A 389 -1.75 3.82 28.56
N ARG A 390 -2.27 4.27 27.43
CA ARG A 390 -2.42 5.70 27.11
C ARG A 390 -3.88 6.06 26.87
N TYR A 391 -4.28 7.18 27.43
CA TYR A 391 -5.65 7.68 27.38
C TYR A 391 -5.69 9.17 27.04
N LEU A 392 -6.67 9.54 26.22
CA LEU A 392 -7.00 10.93 25.92
C LEU A 392 -8.41 11.23 26.44
N VAL A 393 -8.57 12.39 27.08
CA VAL A 393 -9.82 12.81 27.72
C VAL A 393 -10.37 14.02 27.00
N TYR A 394 -11.55 13.88 26.41
CA TYR A 394 -12.26 14.92 25.65
C TYR A 394 -13.54 15.35 26.36
N ASP A 395 -14.05 16.52 25.99
CA ASP A 395 -15.46 16.85 26.26
C ASP A 395 -16.39 15.83 25.60
N TYR A 396 -17.41 15.36 26.35
CA TYR A 396 -18.39 14.44 25.80
C TYR A 396 -19.38 15.16 24.87
N MET A 397 -19.58 14.59 23.68
CA MET A 397 -20.51 15.09 22.67
C MET A 397 -21.82 14.27 22.72
N PRO A 398 -22.91 14.81 23.30
CA PRO A 398 -24.10 14.03 23.62
C PRO A 398 -24.89 13.57 22.38
N ASN A 399 -24.77 14.27 21.25
CA ASN A 399 -25.47 13.91 20.02
C ASN A 399 -24.64 12.98 19.11
N GLY A 400 -23.46 12.53 19.54
CA GLY A 400 -22.67 11.55 18.79
C GLY A 400 -22.03 12.11 17.52
N ASN A 401 -21.69 11.22 16.57
CA ASN A 401 -21.06 11.57 15.29
C ASN A 401 -22.10 11.85 14.20
N LEU A 402 -21.73 12.58 13.16
CA LEU A 402 -22.61 12.97 12.05
C LEU A 402 -23.11 11.78 11.21
N GLU A 403 -22.30 10.73 11.05
CA GLU A 403 -22.65 9.55 10.24
C GLU A 403 -23.96 8.90 10.73
N ASP A 404 -24.10 8.76 12.06
CA ASP A 404 -25.29 8.20 12.71
C ASP A 404 -26.59 8.97 12.42
N HIS A 405 -26.50 10.26 12.05
CA HIS A 405 -27.67 11.10 11.71
C HIS A 405 -27.95 11.13 10.20
N LEU A 406 -26.94 10.85 9.37
CA LEU A 406 -27.09 10.80 7.91
C LEU A 406 -27.57 9.42 7.44
N PHE A 407 -27.07 8.33 8.03
CA PHE A 407 -27.35 6.96 7.58
C PHE A 407 -28.03 6.16 8.69
N VAL A 408 -29.29 6.51 9.00
CA VAL A 408 -30.07 5.83 10.04
C VAL A 408 -30.31 4.38 9.63
N SER A 409 -29.75 3.42 10.39
CA SER A 409 -30.07 2.00 10.23
C SER A 409 -31.53 1.76 10.59
N THR A 410 -32.29 1.13 9.70
CA THR A 410 -33.72 0.79 9.85
C THR A 410 -34.01 -0.23 10.96
N THR A 411 -32.98 -0.70 11.66
CA THR A 411 -33.04 -1.75 12.68
C THR A 411 -33.34 -1.25 14.10
N ASP A 412 -33.30 0.06 14.37
CA ASP A 412 -33.59 0.62 15.70
C ASP A 412 -34.76 1.63 15.66
N PRO A 413 -35.96 1.26 16.14
CA PRO A 413 -37.14 2.13 16.22
C PRO A 413 -36.90 3.44 17.01
N GLN A 414 -35.94 3.49 17.93
CA GLN A 414 -35.61 4.71 18.68
C GLN A 414 -34.75 5.71 17.89
N LYS A 415 -34.09 5.29 16.80
CA LYS A 415 -33.26 6.16 15.93
C LYS A 415 -34.01 6.74 14.73
N VAL A 416 -35.25 6.31 14.47
CA VAL A 416 -36.06 6.68 13.29
C VAL A 416 -36.34 8.18 13.17
N ASN A 417 -36.27 8.94 14.27
CA ASN A 417 -36.56 10.39 14.33
C ASN A 417 -35.31 11.30 14.29
N ARG A 418 -34.18 10.87 13.72
CA ARG A 418 -32.91 11.63 13.72
C ARG A 418 -32.47 12.17 12.36
N SER A 419 -33.35 12.30 11.39
CA SER A 419 -32.99 12.95 10.12
C SER A 419 -32.70 14.43 10.33
N LEU A 420 -31.54 14.89 9.86
CA LEU A 420 -31.16 16.30 9.98
C LEU A 420 -32.01 17.17 9.04
N THR A 421 -32.62 18.21 9.61
CA THR A 421 -33.29 19.27 8.85
C THR A 421 -32.28 20.10 8.04
N TRP A 422 -32.75 20.78 6.99
CA TRP A 422 -31.88 21.66 6.20
C TRP A 422 -31.12 22.71 7.04
N PRO A 423 -31.74 23.47 7.96
CA PRO A 423 -31.01 24.43 8.80
C PRO A 423 -29.89 23.78 9.62
N GLN A 424 -30.10 22.57 10.14
CA GLN A 424 -29.08 21.81 10.86
C GLN A 424 -27.94 21.40 9.92
N ARG A 425 -28.25 20.84 8.75
CA ARG A 425 -27.23 20.47 7.73
C ARG A 425 -26.38 21.67 7.31
N LYS A 426 -27.03 22.79 6.99
CA LYS A 426 -26.36 24.07 6.69
C LYS A 426 -25.42 24.49 7.81
N SER A 427 -25.92 24.47 9.05
CA SER A 427 -25.14 24.86 10.22
C SER A 427 -23.92 23.98 10.43
N ILE A 428 -24.08 22.66 10.29
CA ILE A 428 -22.99 21.67 10.43
C ILE A 428 -21.91 21.91 9.39
N ILE A 429 -22.28 22.11 8.12
CA ILE A 429 -21.33 22.39 7.03
C ILE A 429 -20.51 23.66 7.33
N LEU A 430 -21.18 24.74 7.76
CA LEU A 430 -20.52 26.00 8.10
C LEU A 430 -19.59 25.86 9.31
N ASP A 431 -20.00 25.10 10.31
CA ASP A 431 -19.19 24.83 11.51
C ASP A 431 -17.90 24.08 11.18
N VAL A 432 -17.98 23.02 10.34
CA VAL A 432 -16.80 22.27 9.90
C VAL A 432 -15.87 23.17 9.10
N ALA A 433 -16.40 23.97 8.17
CA ALA A 433 -15.61 24.92 7.40
C ALA A 433 -14.88 25.94 8.31
N LYS A 434 -15.56 26.47 9.33
CA LYS A 434 -14.96 27.39 10.32
C LYS A 434 -13.85 26.72 11.14
N GLY A 435 -14.04 25.46 11.54
CA GLY A 435 -13.00 24.66 12.18
C GLY A 435 -11.75 24.51 11.31
N LEU A 436 -11.93 24.18 10.03
CA LEU A 436 -10.84 24.03 9.08
C LEU A 436 -10.15 25.37 8.75
N VAL A 437 -10.89 26.47 8.62
CA VAL A 437 -10.30 27.83 8.47
C VAL A 437 -9.38 28.14 9.65
N TYR A 438 -9.81 27.82 10.87
CA TYR A 438 -8.97 28.01 12.05
C TYR A 438 -7.69 27.15 11.99
N LEU A 439 -7.77 25.88 11.57
CA LEU A 439 -6.59 25.01 11.45
C LEU A 439 -5.62 25.47 10.35
N HIS A 440 -6.12 25.91 9.20
CA HIS A 440 -5.27 26.28 8.06
C HIS A 440 -4.70 27.69 8.17
N TYR A 441 -5.44 28.62 8.78
CA TYR A 441 -5.09 30.05 8.77
C TYR A 441 -5.10 30.72 10.15
N GLY A 442 -5.83 30.16 11.12
CA GLY A 442 -5.96 30.71 12.47
C GLY A 442 -4.82 30.34 13.43
N VAL A 443 -4.00 29.35 13.06
CA VAL A 443 -2.87 28.84 13.84
C VAL A 443 -1.61 28.76 12.99
N LYS A 444 -0.45 28.97 13.62
CA LYS A 444 0.87 28.91 12.97
C LYS A 444 1.80 27.98 13.76
N PRO A 445 2.46 27.01 13.10
CA PRO A 445 2.28 26.61 11.71
C PRO A 445 0.86 26.09 11.42
N ALA A 446 0.42 26.19 10.16
CA ALA A 446 -0.89 25.67 9.75
C ALA A 446 -0.99 24.16 10.04
N ILE A 447 -2.16 23.67 10.40
CA ILE A 447 -2.39 22.27 10.75
C ILE A 447 -3.30 21.62 9.71
N TYR A 448 -2.87 20.50 9.15
CA TYR A 448 -3.65 19.66 8.24
C TYR A 448 -4.20 18.46 9.01
N HIS A 449 -5.52 18.26 8.96
CA HIS A 449 -6.23 17.26 9.75
C HIS A 449 -6.04 15.83 9.21
N ARG A 450 -6.08 15.67 7.87
CA ARG A 450 -5.90 14.40 7.12
C ARG A 450 -6.99 13.33 7.26
N ASP A 451 -7.89 13.45 8.24
CA ASP A 451 -8.99 12.49 8.45
C ASP A 451 -10.36 13.16 8.64
N ILE A 452 -10.69 14.14 7.80
CA ILE A 452 -12.02 14.76 7.79
C ILE A 452 -13.03 13.79 7.18
N LYS A 453 -14.02 13.36 7.96
CA LYS A 453 -15.09 12.43 7.57
C LYS A 453 -16.27 12.53 8.53
N ALA A 454 -17.44 12.02 8.15
CA ALA A 454 -18.66 12.11 8.96
C ALA A 454 -18.51 11.50 10.38
N THR A 455 -17.75 10.42 10.54
CA THR A 455 -17.50 9.78 11.84
C THR A 455 -16.60 10.61 12.78
N ASN A 456 -15.80 11.52 12.24
CA ASN A 456 -14.93 12.42 12.99
C ASN A 456 -15.56 13.83 13.19
N ILE A 457 -16.81 14.02 12.79
CA ILE A 457 -17.56 15.24 13.04
C ILE A 457 -18.59 14.93 14.11
N LEU A 458 -18.36 15.44 15.33
CA LEU A 458 -19.23 15.22 16.47
C LEU A 458 -20.20 16.38 16.66
N LEU A 459 -21.35 16.10 17.24
CA LEU A 459 -22.42 17.07 17.50
C LEU A 459 -22.54 17.32 19.00
N ASP A 460 -22.40 18.58 19.41
CA ASP A 460 -22.59 18.99 20.79
C ASP A 460 -24.08 19.10 21.17
N ALA A 461 -24.38 19.51 22.40
CA ALA A 461 -25.75 19.60 22.92
C ALA A 461 -26.68 20.49 22.06
N ASP A 462 -26.13 21.49 21.39
CA ASP A 462 -26.86 22.45 20.57
C ASP A 462 -26.90 22.05 19.08
N MET A 463 -26.55 20.79 18.75
CA MET A 463 -26.41 20.27 17.39
C MET A 463 -25.38 21.06 16.55
N ARG A 464 -24.36 21.65 17.20
CA ARG A 464 -23.23 22.32 16.52
C ARG A 464 -22.14 21.31 16.23
N ALA A 465 -21.50 21.46 15.07
CA ALA A 465 -20.48 20.52 14.64
C ALA A 465 -19.10 20.86 15.23
N ARG A 466 -18.40 19.82 15.67
CA ARG A 466 -17.03 19.86 16.19
C ARG A 466 -16.18 18.78 15.55
N VAL A 467 -15.09 19.20 14.92
CA VAL A 467 -14.11 18.30 14.30
C VAL A 467 -13.29 17.62 15.40
N ALA A 468 -13.15 16.30 15.31
CA ALA A 468 -12.49 15.43 16.27
C ALA A 468 -11.41 14.57 15.58
N ASP A 469 -10.59 13.90 16.41
CA ASP A 469 -9.58 12.91 16.03
C ASP A 469 -8.37 13.50 15.25
N PHE A 470 -7.42 14.02 16.02
CA PHE A 470 -6.21 14.65 15.50
C PHE A 470 -5.01 13.70 15.44
N GLY A 471 -5.21 12.39 15.65
CA GLY A 471 -4.12 11.41 15.68
C GLY A 471 -3.26 11.37 14.40
N LEU A 472 -3.87 11.70 13.26
CA LEU A 472 -3.16 11.79 11.98
C LEU A 472 -2.65 13.19 11.64
N ALA A 473 -3.02 14.23 12.39
CA ALA A 473 -2.77 15.62 12.02
C ALA A 473 -1.28 15.95 11.84
N LYS A 474 -0.98 16.92 10.97
CA LYS A 474 0.39 17.38 10.68
C LYS A 474 0.47 18.89 10.61
N GLN A 475 1.56 19.43 11.13
CA GLN A 475 1.92 20.84 10.99
C GLN A 475 2.63 21.10 9.66
N SER A 476 2.31 22.24 9.05
CA SER A 476 2.97 22.77 7.85
C SER A 476 4.43 23.16 8.15
N ARG A 477 5.27 23.15 7.11
CA ARG A 477 6.67 23.59 7.17
C ARG A 477 6.81 24.92 6.45
N GLU A 478 7.49 25.87 7.07
CA GLU A 478 7.72 27.19 6.46
C GLU A 478 8.45 27.05 5.13
N GLY A 479 7.95 27.76 4.10
CA GLY A 479 8.55 27.79 2.76
C GLY A 479 8.26 26.59 1.85
N GLN A 480 7.48 25.60 2.29
CA GLN A 480 7.10 24.44 1.46
C GLN A 480 5.66 24.56 0.92
N SER A 481 5.46 24.29 -0.37
CA SER A 481 4.12 24.28 -1.00
C SER A 481 3.30 23.04 -0.69
N HIS A 482 3.95 21.96 -0.28
CA HIS A 482 3.34 20.70 0.10
C HIS A 482 4.25 19.94 1.07
N LEU A 483 3.67 19.04 1.85
CA LEU A 483 4.40 18.10 2.70
C LEU A 483 4.42 16.73 2.02
N THR A 484 5.60 16.21 1.70
CA THR A 484 5.75 14.81 1.30
C THR A 484 5.69 13.93 2.55
N THR A 485 4.63 13.14 2.69
CA THR A 485 4.43 12.26 3.84
C THR A 485 3.80 10.94 3.42
N ARG A 486 3.98 9.91 4.24
CA ARG A 486 3.26 8.65 4.10
C ARG A 486 1.75 8.92 4.02
N VAL A 487 1.08 8.28 3.06
CA VAL A 487 -0.37 8.35 2.91
C VAL A 487 -1.04 7.68 4.11
N ALA A 488 -1.94 8.43 4.75
CA ALA A 488 -2.82 8.00 5.83
C ALA A 488 -4.12 8.80 5.76
N GLY A 489 -5.24 8.18 6.14
CA GLY A 489 -6.60 8.72 6.09
C GLY A 489 -7.60 7.66 5.64
N THR A 490 -8.87 8.04 5.51
CA THR A 490 -9.97 7.11 5.19
C THR A 490 -10.26 7.06 3.69
N HIS A 491 -10.36 5.85 3.12
CA HIS A 491 -10.69 5.65 1.70
C HIS A 491 -12.04 6.32 1.35
N GLY A 492 -12.12 6.96 0.19
CA GLY A 492 -13.28 7.75 -0.24
C GLY A 492 -13.19 9.24 0.13
N TYR A 493 -12.42 9.58 1.17
CA TYR A 493 -12.16 10.96 1.60
C TYR A 493 -10.76 11.46 1.21
N LEU A 494 -9.87 10.56 0.78
CA LEU A 494 -8.49 10.90 0.39
C LEU A 494 -8.46 11.66 -0.94
N ALA A 495 -7.77 12.80 -0.96
CA ALA A 495 -7.53 13.56 -2.17
C ALA A 495 -6.65 12.77 -3.16
N PRO A 496 -6.94 12.80 -4.48
CA PRO A 496 -6.20 12.02 -5.48
C PRO A 496 -4.69 12.25 -5.48
N GLU A 497 -4.24 13.50 -5.45
CA GLU A 497 -2.81 13.86 -5.44
C GLU A 497 -2.07 13.34 -4.20
N TYR A 498 -2.78 13.31 -3.06
CA TYR A 498 -2.23 12.84 -1.81
C TYR A 498 -2.19 11.31 -1.80
N ALA A 499 -3.22 10.64 -2.30
CA ALA A 499 -3.26 9.19 -2.45
C ALA A 499 -2.22 8.66 -3.44
N LEU A 500 -1.99 9.38 -4.55
CA LEU A 500 -1.07 8.97 -5.61
C LEU A 500 0.39 9.32 -5.32
N TYR A 501 0.65 10.50 -4.78
CA TYR A 501 2.01 11.05 -4.68
C TYR A 501 2.48 11.34 -3.24
N GLY A 502 1.62 11.12 -2.23
CA GLY A 502 1.94 11.48 -0.84
C GLY A 502 2.10 12.99 -0.61
N GLN A 503 1.62 13.82 -1.53
CA GLN A 503 1.68 15.28 -1.46
C GLN A 503 0.51 15.82 -0.62
N LEU A 504 0.78 16.10 0.66
CA LEU A 504 -0.20 16.66 1.57
C LEU A 504 -0.18 18.19 1.52
N THR A 505 -1.36 18.79 1.33
CA THR A 505 -1.57 20.25 1.34
C THR A 505 -2.85 20.58 2.12
N GLU A 506 -3.11 21.86 2.36
CA GLU A 506 -4.38 22.33 2.88
C GLU A 506 -5.56 21.92 1.97
N LYS A 507 -5.32 21.81 0.66
CA LYS A 507 -6.31 21.38 -0.34
C LYS A 507 -6.67 19.90 -0.22
N SER A 508 -5.87 19.11 0.48
CA SER A 508 -6.21 17.71 0.77
C SER A 508 -7.36 17.64 1.79
N ASP A 509 -7.35 18.47 2.84
CA ASP A 509 -8.47 18.59 3.78
C ASP A 509 -9.71 19.22 3.11
N VAL A 510 -9.52 20.17 2.18
CA VAL A 510 -10.63 20.75 1.39
C VAL A 510 -11.35 19.69 0.57
N TYR A 511 -10.61 18.74 -0.02
CA TYR A 511 -11.21 17.61 -0.75
C TYR A 511 -12.08 16.76 0.18
N SER A 512 -11.55 16.36 1.33
CA SER A 512 -12.28 15.57 2.32
C SER A 512 -13.51 16.31 2.85
N PHE A 513 -13.41 17.64 3.07
CA PHE A 513 -14.55 18.50 3.39
C PHE A 513 -15.60 18.50 2.28
N GLY A 514 -15.19 18.59 1.01
CA GLY A 514 -16.09 18.49 -0.14
C GLY A 514 -16.88 17.18 -0.14
N VAL A 515 -16.21 16.05 0.13
CA VAL A 515 -16.87 14.75 0.27
C VAL A 515 -17.91 14.76 1.39
N VAL A 516 -17.58 15.28 2.58
CA VAL A 516 -18.53 15.43 3.69
C VAL A 516 -19.73 16.29 3.30
N VAL A 517 -19.52 17.41 2.59
CA VAL A 517 -20.61 18.25 2.10
C VAL A 517 -21.52 17.43 1.19
N LEU A 518 -20.96 16.63 0.27
CA LEU A 518 -21.76 15.76 -0.59
C LEU A 518 -22.54 14.71 0.21
N GLU A 519 -21.95 14.08 1.23
CA GLU A 519 -22.67 13.13 2.09
C GLU A 519 -23.87 13.80 2.77
N ILE A 520 -23.69 15.02 3.28
CA ILE A 520 -24.73 15.80 3.93
C ILE A 520 -25.81 16.23 2.92
N MET A 521 -25.46 16.68 1.72
CA MET A 521 -26.42 17.17 0.74
C MET A 521 -27.20 16.04 0.06
N CYS A 522 -26.55 14.90 -0.15
CA CYS A 522 -27.07 13.79 -0.95
C CYS A 522 -27.66 12.66 -0.12
N GLY A 523 -27.37 12.60 1.19
CA GLY A 523 -27.82 11.51 2.06
C GLY A 523 -27.26 10.14 1.64
N ARG A 524 -26.08 10.12 1.00
CA ARG A 524 -25.38 8.92 0.52
C ARG A 524 -23.99 8.82 1.14
N LYS A 525 -23.51 7.59 1.35
CA LYS A 525 -22.15 7.34 1.83
C LYS A 525 -21.12 7.72 0.76
N ALA A 526 -19.94 8.15 1.20
CA ALA A 526 -18.82 8.48 0.31
C ALA A 526 -18.46 7.36 -0.67
N LEU A 527 -18.59 6.11 -0.21
CA LEU A 527 -18.43 4.87 -0.98
C LEU A 527 -19.68 4.01 -0.81
N ASP A 528 -20.44 3.82 -1.88
CA ASP A 528 -21.59 2.93 -1.90
C ASP A 528 -21.22 1.62 -2.62
N LEU A 529 -21.26 0.51 -1.86
CA LEU A 529 -21.03 -0.86 -2.33
C LEU A 529 -22.35 -1.62 -2.53
N SER A 530 -23.50 -1.00 -2.23
CA SER A 530 -24.78 -1.67 -2.02
C SER A 530 -25.77 -1.52 -3.18
N SER A 531 -25.35 -1.03 -4.34
CA SER A 531 -26.21 -1.01 -5.53
C SER A 531 -26.44 -2.43 -6.05
N SER A 532 -27.52 -3.05 -5.55
CA SER A 532 -28.11 -4.33 -5.94
C SER A 532 -27.94 -4.63 -7.44
N GLY A 533 -26.93 -5.42 -7.79
CA GLY A 533 -26.76 -6.00 -9.12
C GLY A 533 -25.60 -5.46 -9.98
N SER A 534 -24.81 -4.47 -9.54
CA SER A 534 -23.64 -3.97 -10.30
C SER A 534 -22.32 -4.21 -9.54
N PRO A 535 -21.28 -4.80 -10.16
CA PRO A 535 -20.02 -5.15 -9.50
C PRO A 535 -19.06 -3.95 -9.27
N ARG A 536 -19.55 -2.70 -9.31
CA ARG A 536 -18.71 -1.50 -9.26
C ARG A 536 -19.03 -0.64 -8.04
N ALA A 537 -18.02 -0.43 -7.19
CA ALA A 537 -18.04 0.60 -6.15
C ALA A 537 -18.18 1.98 -6.80
N PHE A 538 -19.05 2.82 -6.25
CA PHE A 538 -19.34 4.13 -6.83
C PHE A 538 -19.00 5.24 -5.83
N LEU A 539 -18.22 6.23 -6.29
CA LEU A 539 -17.82 7.39 -5.51
C LEU A 539 -18.91 8.47 -5.59
N ILE A 540 -19.30 9.01 -4.44
CA ILE A 540 -20.29 10.10 -4.36
C ILE A 540 -19.86 11.33 -5.18
N THR A 541 -18.55 11.57 -5.29
CA THR A 541 -17.98 12.69 -6.03
C THR A 541 -18.23 12.58 -7.52
N ASP A 542 -18.17 11.38 -8.11
CA ASP A 542 -18.43 11.14 -9.54
C ASP A 542 -19.92 11.18 -9.84
N TRP A 543 -20.72 10.61 -8.95
CA TRP A 543 -22.17 10.67 -9.03
C TRP A 543 -22.71 12.10 -9.08
N ALA A 544 -22.40 12.90 -8.04
CA ALA A 544 -22.93 14.24 -7.89
C ALA A 544 -22.49 15.14 -9.05
N TRP A 545 -21.23 15.03 -9.48
CA TRP A 545 -20.73 15.79 -10.63
C TRP A 545 -21.44 15.41 -11.93
N SER A 546 -21.66 14.11 -12.18
CA SER A 546 -22.37 13.67 -13.40
C SER A 546 -23.80 14.19 -13.49
N LEU A 547 -24.54 14.21 -12.37
CA LEU A 547 -25.90 14.74 -12.30
C LEU A 547 -25.92 16.26 -12.52
N VAL A 548 -25.01 16.99 -11.88
CA VAL A 548 -24.92 18.45 -12.05
C VAL A 548 -24.55 18.81 -13.49
N LYS A 549 -23.62 18.09 -14.13
CA LYS A 549 -23.27 18.30 -15.55
C LYS A 549 -24.42 17.96 -16.50
N ALA A 550 -25.30 17.02 -16.13
CA ALA A 550 -26.50 16.70 -16.88
C ALA A 550 -27.67 17.70 -16.64
N GLY A 551 -27.47 18.73 -15.81
CA GLY A 551 -28.52 19.68 -15.43
C GLY A 551 -29.55 19.13 -14.43
N LYS A 552 -29.25 17.99 -13.80
CA LYS A 552 -30.14 17.24 -12.90
C LYS A 552 -29.77 17.47 -11.43
N ILE A 553 -29.59 18.73 -11.04
CA ILE A 553 -29.11 19.10 -9.70
C ILE A 553 -30.07 18.63 -8.59
N GLU A 554 -31.39 18.73 -8.83
CA GLU A 554 -32.41 18.30 -7.88
C GLU A 554 -32.36 16.78 -7.59
N GLU A 555 -32.01 15.95 -8.59
CA GLU A 555 -31.88 14.49 -8.42
C GLU A 555 -30.71 14.12 -7.50
N ALA A 556 -29.74 15.03 -7.31
CA ALA A 556 -28.58 14.81 -6.45
C ALA A 556 -28.88 15.10 -4.97
N LEU A 557 -29.92 15.88 -4.66
CA LEU A 557 -30.28 16.24 -3.29
C LEU A 557 -31.00 15.08 -2.58
N ASP A 558 -30.75 14.95 -1.28
CA ASP A 558 -31.47 14.01 -0.43
C ASP A 558 -32.98 14.31 -0.44
N GLY A 559 -33.80 13.30 -0.72
CA GLY A 559 -35.25 13.44 -0.77
C GLY A 559 -35.89 13.92 0.55
N SER A 560 -35.22 13.76 1.69
CA SER A 560 -35.66 14.31 2.97
C SER A 560 -35.56 15.84 3.04
N LEU A 561 -34.67 16.47 2.25
CA LEU A 561 -34.56 17.93 2.16
C LEU A 561 -35.69 18.57 1.34
N LEU A 562 -36.36 17.77 0.51
CA LEU A 562 -37.40 18.22 -0.43
C LEU A 562 -38.83 18.09 0.12
N LYS A 563 -39.01 17.46 1.29
CA LYS A 563 -40.33 17.02 1.81
C LYS A 563 -40.96 17.90 2.91
N ASP A 564 -40.42 19.09 3.20
CA ASP A 564 -41.00 19.96 4.23
C ASP A 564 -42.28 20.69 3.75
N GLU A 565 -43.41 20.00 3.83
CA GLU A 565 -44.77 20.53 3.61
C GLU A 565 -45.23 21.49 4.74
N ASN A 566 -44.49 21.58 5.86
CA ASN A 566 -44.95 22.28 7.08
C ASN A 566 -44.49 23.74 7.23
N PHE A 567 -43.75 24.31 6.27
CA PHE A 567 -43.36 25.72 6.33
C PHE A 567 -43.63 26.44 4.99
N PRO A 568 -44.52 27.46 4.95
CA PRO A 568 -44.78 28.29 3.76
C PRO A 568 -43.60 29.20 3.34
N SER A 569 -42.39 28.92 3.81
CA SER A 569 -41.13 29.55 3.37
C SER A 569 -40.10 28.43 3.17
N SER A 570 -40.43 27.56 2.22
CA SER A 570 -39.65 26.39 1.78
C SER A 570 -38.18 26.75 1.63
N ASN A 571 -37.29 25.91 2.19
CA ASN A 571 -35.84 26.06 2.12
C ASN A 571 -35.43 26.52 0.71
N PRO A 572 -34.79 27.68 0.55
CA PRO A 572 -34.55 28.24 -0.77
C PRO A 572 -33.66 27.30 -1.56
N LYS A 573 -34.23 26.64 -2.58
CA LYS A 573 -33.57 25.65 -3.44
C LYS A 573 -32.22 26.13 -3.95
N SER A 574 -32.15 27.39 -4.38
CA SER A 574 -30.93 28.05 -4.82
C SER A 574 -29.79 28.01 -3.78
N ILE A 575 -30.10 28.08 -2.47
CA ILE A 575 -29.10 27.96 -1.41
C ILE A 575 -28.66 26.49 -1.25
N MET A 576 -29.57 25.53 -1.36
CA MET A 576 -29.20 24.10 -1.31
C MET A 576 -28.30 23.71 -2.49
N GLU A 577 -28.67 24.13 -3.70
CA GLU A 577 -27.86 23.96 -4.91
C GLU A 577 -26.47 24.55 -4.73
N ARG A 578 -26.38 25.77 -4.19
CA ARG A 578 -25.10 26.43 -3.88
C ARG A 578 -24.20 25.58 -3.00
N PHE A 579 -24.73 24.96 -1.93
CA PHE A 579 -23.96 24.09 -1.04
C PHE A 579 -23.46 22.83 -1.76
N LEU A 580 -24.32 22.21 -2.58
CA LEU A 580 -23.95 21.07 -3.41
C LEU A 580 -22.83 21.41 -4.40
N LEU A 581 -22.93 22.56 -5.08
CA LEU A 581 -21.92 23.04 -6.03
C LEU A 581 -20.57 23.31 -5.34
N VAL A 582 -20.57 23.93 -4.15
CA VAL A 582 -19.35 24.11 -3.36
C VAL A 582 -18.76 22.76 -2.97
N GLY A 583 -19.58 21.78 -2.56
CA GLY A 583 -19.13 20.43 -2.27
C GLY A 583 -18.36 19.79 -3.45
N ILE A 584 -18.94 19.88 -4.66
CA ILE A 584 -18.33 19.38 -5.90
C ILE A 584 -17.01 20.09 -6.23
N LEU A 585 -16.96 21.40 -6.05
CA LEU A 585 -15.77 22.20 -6.32
C LEU A 585 -14.65 21.91 -5.32
N CYS A 586 -14.99 21.77 -4.03
CA CYS A 586 -14.05 21.35 -2.98
C CYS A 586 -13.51 19.94 -3.26
N SER A 587 -14.34 19.01 -3.73
CA SER A 587 -13.93 17.64 -4.06
C SER A 587 -13.46 17.48 -5.51
N HIS A 588 -12.97 18.55 -6.16
CA HIS A 588 -12.51 18.46 -7.54
C HIS A 588 -11.21 17.65 -7.67
N VAL A 589 -11.04 16.86 -8.74
CA VAL A 589 -9.84 16.01 -8.91
C VAL A 589 -8.55 16.80 -9.08
N MET A 590 -8.61 17.96 -9.75
CA MET A 590 -7.48 18.87 -9.90
C MET A 590 -7.36 19.83 -8.71
N VAL A 591 -6.21 19.78 -8.02
CA VAL A 591 -5.89 20.61 -6.84
C VAL A 591 -6.03 22.11 -7.10
N ALA A 592 -5.57 22.56 -8.28
CA ALA A 592 -5.59 23.96 -8.67
C ALA A 592 -7.00 24.54 -8.82
N LEU A 593 -8.01 23.69 -9.06
CA LEU A 593 -9.40 24.10 -9.21
C LEU A 593 -10.18 24.05 -7.88
N ARG A 594 -9.61 23.48 -6.82
CA ARG A 594 -10.23 23.52 -5.49
C ARG A 594 -10.05 24.91 -4.89
N PRO A 595 -11.09 25.50 -4.27
CA PRO A 595 -10.95 26.72 -3.51
C PRO A 595 -10.06 26.51 -2.29
N THR A 596 -9.63 27.59 -1.65
CA THR A 596 -9.18 27.50 -0.26
C THR A 596 -10.39 27.25 0.64
N ILE A 597 -10.19 26.73 1.86
CA ILE A 597 -11.33 26.57 2.78
C ILE A 597 -11.96 27.92 3.17
N ALA A 598 -11.17 29.00 3.18
CA ALA A 598 -11.67 30.34 3.43
C ALA A 598 -12.57 30.84 2.29
N ASP A 599 -12.20 30.59 1.03
CA ASP A 599 -13.04 30.91 -0.12
C ASP A 599 -14.28 30.01 -0.17
N ALA A 600 -14.15 28.73 0.15
CA ALA A 600 -15.27 27.81 0.28
C ALA A 600 -16.28 28.30 1.34
N LEU A 601 -15.80 28.76 2.50
CA LEU A 601 -16.66 29.32 3.54
C LEU A 601 -17.40 30.57 3.06
N LYS A 602 -16.70 31.51 2.40
CA LYS A 602 -17.34 32.70 1.81
C LYS A 602 -18.37 32.34 0.73
N MET A 603 -18.10 31.32 -0.09
CA MET A 603 -19.09 30.78 -1.00
C MET A 603 -20.30 30.25 -0.22
N LEU A 604 -20.12 29.45 0.83
CA LEU A 604 -21.24 28.92 1.60
C LEU A 604 -22.05 30.00 2.35
N GLU A 605 -21.40 31.07 2.80
CA GLU A 605 -22.05 32.20 3.49
C GLU A 605 -22.80 33.14 2.55
N GLY A 606 -22.46 33.14 1.25
CA GLY A 606 -23.10 33.99 0.23
C GLY A 606 -22.27 35.21 -0.18
N ASP A 607 -21.05 35.34 0.34
CA ASP A 607 -20.21 36.54 0.16
C ASP A 607 -19.55 36.61 -1.22
N ILE A 608 -19.28 35.46 -1.86
CA ILE A 608 -18.67 35.37 -3.19
C ILE A 608 -19.41 34.38 -4.06
N GLU A 609 -19.60 34.65 -5.36
CA GLU A 609 -20.34 33.72 -6.23
C GLU A 609 -19.62 32.39 -6.46
N VAL A 610 -20.40 31.32 -6.63
CA VAL A 610 -19.84 30.01 -6.97
C VAL A 610 -19.50 30.00 -8.46
N PRO A 611 -18.25 29.74 -8.86
CA PRO A 611 -17.89 29.66 -10.27
C PRO A 611 -18.60 28.49 -10.95
N GLN A 612 -18.69 28.55 -12.27
CA GLN A 612 -19.16 27.43 -13.07
C GLN A 612 -18.30 26.18 -12.77
N ILE A 613 -18.96 25.04 -12.56
CA ILE A 613 -18.28 23.81 -12.20
C ILE A 613 -17.37 23.39 -13.35
N PRO A 614 -16.04 23.30 -13.12
CA PRO A 614 -15.11 22.93 -14.17
C PRO A 614 -15.30 21.48 -14.60
N ASP A 615 -14.89 21.21 -15.84
CA ASP A 615 -14.84 19.86 -16.34
C ASP A 615 -13.71 19.06 -15.68
N ARG A 616 -14.00 17.79 -15.39
CA ARG A 616 -12.97 16.88 -14.90
C ARG A 616 -12.14 16.39 -16.08
N PRO A 617 -10.80 16.32 -15.96
CA PRO A 617 -9.99 15.64 -16.95
C PRO A 617 -10.52 14.22 -17.12
N MET A 618 -10.74 13.81 -18.36
CA MET A 618 -11.13 12.43 -18.65
C MET A 618 -10.06 11.50 -18.06
N PRO A 619 -10.44 10.44 -17.32
CA PRO A 619 -9.46 9.45 -16.89
C PRO A 619 -8.71 8.95 -18.14
N LEU A 620 -7.42 8.69 -18.01
CA LEU A 620 -6.49 8.27 -19.08
C LEU A 620 -6.81 6.88 -19.69
N GLY A 621 -8.09 6.51 -19.76
CA GLY A 621 -8.61 5.27 -20.29
C GLY A 621 -10.07 5.34 -20.76
N HIS A 622 -10.56 6.49 -21.26
CA HIS A 622 -11.89 6.54 -21.88
C HIS A 622 -11.81 6.41 -23.42
N PRO A 623 -12.29 5.31 -24.02
CA PRO A 623 -12.69 5.28 -25.42
C PRO A 623 -14.00 6.07 -25.55
N SER A 624 -14.00 7.12 -26.35
CA SER A 624 -15.19 7.88 -26.71
C SER A 624 -15.91 7.17 -27.87
N PHE A 625 -17.23 7.03 -27.74
CA PHE A 625 -18.21 6.62 -28.76
C PHE A 625 -18.27 5.14 -29.18
N TYR A 626 -19.09 4.36 -28.47
CA TYR A 626 -20.14 3.58 -29.14
C TYR A 626 -21.48 3.90 -28.47
N ASN A 627 -22.39 4.36 -29.30
CA ASN A 627 -23.78 4.62 -29.00
C ASN A 627 -24.49 3.26 -28.91
N ASP A 628 -24.81 2.80 -27.71
CA ASP A 628 -26.02 2.01 -27.42
C ASP A 628 -26.23 1.95 -25.89
N GLY A 629 -27.49 2.11 -25.49
CA GLY A 629 -27.91 2.31 -24.11
C GLY A 629 -27.52 1.17 -23.17
N ASN A 630 -27.31 1.52 -21.90
CA ASN A 630 -27.01 0.63 -20.78
C ASN A 630 -25.76 -0.25 -20.98
N THR A 631 -24.59 0.25 -20.59
CA THR A 631 -23.55 -0.45 -19.78
C THR A 631 -22.33 0.48 -19.69
N PHE A 632 -22.10 1.14 -18.55
CA PHE A 632 -20.86 1.86 -18.30
C PHE A 632 -19.77 0.88 -17.89
N SER A 633 -18.70 0.77 -18.68
CA SER A 633 -17.51 -0.02 -18.38
C SER A 633 -16.34 0.89 -18.00
N ILE A 634 -15.64 0.56 -16.91
CA ILE A 634 -14.35 1.14 -16.51
C ILE A 634 -13.28 0.04 -16.59
N SER A 635 -12.10 0.43 -17.10
CA SER A 635 -10.84 -0.33 -17.25
C SER A 635 -9.99 -0.41 -15.95
N PRO A 636 -9.01 -1.33 -15.86
CA PRO A 636 -8.64 -2.08 -14.64
C PRO A 636 -7.58 -1.45 -13.72
N ALA A 637 -7.52 -0.12 -13.58
CA ALA A 637 -6.52 0.54 -12.72
C ALA A 637 -6.82 0.49 -11.20
N LEU A 638 -7.90 -0.17 -10.77
CA LEU A 638 -8.31 -0.31 -9.37
C LEU A 638 -8.67 -1.75 -8.96
N SER A 639 -8.18 -2.75 -9.68
CA SER A 639 -8.31 -4.14 -9.24
C SER A 639 -7.29 -4.46 -8.14
N GLY A 640 -7.54 -3.95 -6.93
CA GLY A 640 -7.07 -4.62 -5.72
C GLY A 640 -7.83 -5.94 -5.52
N PRO A 641 -7.27 -6.91 -4.75
CA PRO A 641 -7.88 -8.23 -4.61
C PRO A 641 -9.29 -8.15 -4.01
N LYS A 642 -10.22 -8.98 -4.50
CA LYS A 642 -11.56 -9.16 -3.93
C LYS A 642 -11.42 -9.62 -2.47
N LEU A 643 -11.92 -8.82 -1.52
CA LEU A 643 -12.03 -9.22 -0.12
C LEU A 643 -13.48 -9.54 0.24
N HIS A 644 -13.68 -10.69 0.89
CA HIS A 644 -14.94 -11.11 1.50
C HIS A 644 -15.28 -10.21 2.71
N SER A 645 -16.58 -10.08 3.01
CA SER A 645 -17.17 -9.16 4.02
C SER A 645 -16.80 -9.41 5.49
N GLY A 646 -15.63 -9.99 5.78
CA GLY A 646 -15.09 -10.17 7.14
C GLY A 646 -13.91 -9.24 7.49
N ASP A 647 -13.21 -8.68 6.50
CA ASP A 647 -11.95 -7.95 6.71
C ASP A 647 -12.08 -6.48 6.32
N MET A 648 -12.60 -5.67 7.24
CA MET A 648 -12.69 -4.21 7.05
C MET A 648 -11.97 -3.48 8.19
N LEU A 649 -10.64 -3.51 8.20
CA LEU A 649 -9.79 -2.57 8.93
C LEU A 649 -8.49 -2.29 8.15
N SER A 650 -8.31 -1.02 7.77
CA SER A 650 -7.04 -0.36 7.38
C SER A 650 -6.11 -1.09 6.39
N PHE A 651 -6.24 -0.79 5.09
CA PHE A 651 -5.20 -1.13 4.11
C PHE A 651 -4.16 -0.01 3.95
N LYS A 652 -2.89 -0.39 4.13
CA LYS A 652 -1.68 0.41 3.89
C LYS A 652 -1.34 0.39 2.40
N VAL A 653 -1.15 1.55 1.76
CA VAL A 653 -0.46 1.65 0.48
C VAL A 653 1.02 1.94 0.76
N GLN A 654 1.89 1.02 0.39
CA GLN A 654 3.34 1.21 0.45
C GLN A 654 3.82 1.50 -0.98
N MET A 655 3.91 2.79 -1.33
CA MET A 655 4.62 3.23 -2.53
C MET A 655 6.07 3.50 -2.15
N ASN A 656 7.00 2.72 -2.71
CA ASN A 656 8.43 2.99 -2.63
C ASN A 656 8.75 4.15 -3.60
N PHE A 657 9.12 5.32 -3.06
CA PHE A 657 9.73 6.40 -3.84
C PHE A 657 11.25 6.36 -3.68
N LEU A 658 11.96 6.36 -4.81
CA LEU A 658 13.41 6.64 -4.88
C LEU A 658 13.70 8.12 -4.57
N PRO A 659 14.87 8.45 -4.00
CA PRO A 659 15.22 9.82 -3.62
C PRO A 659 15.63 10.69 -4.84
N PRO A 660 15.43 12.02 -4.80
CA PRO A 660 15.85 12.91 -5.87
C PRO A 660 17.31 13.35 -5.66
N THR A 661 18.23 12.78 -6.42
CA THR A 661 19.57 13.37 -6.59
C THR A 661 20.00 13.35 -8.07
N ALA A 662 20.43 14.53 -8.51
CA ALA A 662 21.27 14.82 -9.67
C ALA A 662 20.70 14.58 -11.08
N LEU A 663 20.22 15.66 -11.71
CA LEU A 663 20.34 15.86 -13.16
C LEU A 663 20.75 17.32 -13.42
N LYS A 664 22.07 17.52 -13.56
CA LYS A 664 22.71 18.67 -14.19
C LYS A 664 23.48 18.12 -15.39
N THR A 665 23.47 18.89 -16.50
CA THR A 665 24.29 18.79 -17.74
C THR A 665 24.07 17.51 -18.58
N GLU A 666 23.98 17.46 -19.91
CA GLU A 666 24.11 18.31 -21.13
C GLU A 666 23.54 17.38 -22.25
N ALA A 667 22.78 17.76 -23.28
CA ALA A 667 23.16 18.39 -24.56
C ALA A 667 21.95 18.16 -25.52
N THR A 668 21.22 19.18 -25.99
CA THR A 668 21.31 19.90 -27.28
C THR A 668 20.99 19.12 -28.57
N ASN A 669 20.23 19.80 -29.47
CA ASN A 669 19.90 19.57 -30.89
C ASN A 669 18.67 18.67 -31.14
N GLU A 670 17.60 19.00 -31.90
CA GLU A 670 17.17 20.04 -32.85
C GLU A 670 15.64 20.20 -32.66
N PHE A 671 15.01 21.37 -32.67
CA PHE A 671 14.62 22.10 -33.88
C PHE A 671 14.30 23.57 -33.53
N ARG A 672 14.93 24.48 -34.27
CA ARG A 672 14.63 25.91 -34.36
C ARG A 672 13.42 26.16 -35.26
N SER A 673 12.58 27.13 -34.87
CA SER A 673 11.90 28.14 -35.70
C SER A 673 10.78 28.72 -34.81
N CYS A 674 10.82 29.94 -34.27
CA CYS A 674 11.11 31.22 -34.93
C CYS A 674 11.95 32.18 -34.04
N ILE A 675 12.71 33.03 -34.73
CA ILE A 675 13.76 33.98 -34.30
C ILE A 675 13.14 35.40 -34.24
N VAL A 676 13.14 36.13 -33.08
CA VAL A 676 14.08 37.22 -32.61
C VAL A 676 13.66 38.65 -33.08
N PRO A 677 14.06 39.82 -32.48
CA PRO A 677 14.92 40.14 -31.30
C PRO A 677 14.25 41.04 -30.21
N GLN A 678 14.68 41.14 -28.93
CA GLN A 678 15.95 41.61 -28.30
C GLN A 678 16.26 43.11 -28.62
N GLU A 679 16.61 44.07 -27.76
CA GLU A 679 17.24 44.25 -26.42
C GLU A 679 16.71 45.60 -25.82
N ILE A 680 16.81 45.93 -24.53
CA ILE A 680 17.90 46.74 -23.95
C ILE A 680 17.70 46.94 -22.41
N LEU A 681 18.81 46.79 -21.69
CA LEU A 681 19.24 47.31 -20.37
C LEU A 681 18.70 46.78 -19.03
N CYS A 682 19.66 46.26 -18.26
CA CYS A 682 19.68 46.21 -16.81
C CYS A 682 20.74 47.21 -16.30
N SER A 683 20.56 47.71 -15.07
CA SER A 683 21.52 48.41 -14.19
C SER A 683 21.76 49.92 -14.36
N VAL A 684 21.11 50.73 -13.51
CA VAL A 684 21.65 51.75 -12.56
C VAL A 684 20.43 52.06 -11.64
N ILE A 685 20.36 51.96 -10.30
CA ILE A 685 21.09 52.58 -9.19
C ILE A 685 20.60 51.88 -7.89
N MET A 686 21.53 51.52 -6.99
CA MET A 686 21.38 51.51 -5.51
C MET A 686 22.44 52.51 -4.98
N PRO A 687 22.56 52.90 -3.68
CA PRO A 687 21.64 53.05 -2.53
C PRO A 687 21.91 54.37 -1.71
N THR A 688 21.36 54.48 -0.47
CA THR A 688 21.64 55.36 0.72
C THR A 688 20.43 56.24 1.14
N MET A 689 20.00 56.34 2.42
CA MET A 689 20.74 56.48 3.68
C MET A 689 20.10 55.79 4.90
N LYS A 690 20.94 55.24 5.77
CA LYS A 690 20.77 55.10 7.23
C LYS A 690 21.42 56.33 7.89
N LYS A 691 20.70 57.07 8.75
CA LYS A 691 21.15 57.64 10.05
C LYS A 691 20.19 58.74 10.51
N LEU A 692 19.53 58.52 11.64
CA LEU A 692 19.50 59.49 12.73
C LEU A 692 19.23 58.72 14.03
N SER A 693 20.28 58.61 14.84
CA SER A 693 20.16 58.38 16.27
C SER A 693 19.75 59.69 16.93
N ARG A 694 18.61 59.69 17.62
CA ARG A 694 18.47 60.22 18.97
C ARG A 694 17.24 59.61 19.61
#